data_AF-A0A4Q6JDL5-F1
#
_entry.id   AF-A0A4Q6JDL5-F1
#
_cell.length_a   1.000
_cell.length_b   1.000
_cell.length_c   1.000
_cell.angle_alpha   90.00
_cell.angle_beta   90.00
_cell.angle_gamma   90.00
#
_symmetry.space_group_name_H-M   'P 1'
#
loop_
_entity.id
_entity.type
_entity.pdbx_description
1 polymer ?
#
loop_
_entity_poly.entity_id
_entity_poly.type
_entity_poly.pdbx_seq_one_letter_code
_entity_poly.pdbx_strand_id
1 'polypeptide(L)'
;MKTQLPAKYYLSHFFELAEFIQSQCTHLLLAEQMQFLEKLTLLDEQSLCTLLRIYSRKPKIVALSSLNYEEIPNLHGAIFKLKQQGLVAHPSHDELDLLLEHLTKPTLLTLLANDELMTTQPDYKKSASKHSLIQLCKQYIDRNHSDLDALFSQFVVNSRSQYYEYFEFLHSGRLSQGDINHQNRFVMRDLGIAKVRGDVSDSLSRFKTLAEAQSHYQLNQLRMQLKQSQSETQYQTLAQALLAINCEDELAQSIKNKLLIRLYKQLKDHDLGFAFELLEHCEGSSEAQELAIRQRYKLGDKSWVEHKLENIIQNPLDDSILYFAEDFLQRKYNKQQRSRLTQMLIDTEHQIEVDDIYRGDVEQGVCEYYQQLGNTVFFTENNLWLSLFTLTFWQELYIETPYPPCNEFDFYPQVLLADCFYTSQHTQIEQKLANFTSNEALYKYVCKNAGQYYEIANGVFMWHSDILEPLKMLIKHSSLASLKAHLLQMTKTFKQLKDGYPDLMVLKEHKLTFEEVKAPGDKLRRNQLVSIDVLKQHGFEVNIVKVSWFNDPNRIYSVVDIETTGGVQGNNKITEIAVVQLQAGEVIKQWASLINPERSIPAFITKLTGINAAMVRDAPRFEDIADTLRALLKGSVFVAHNVNFDYGFIRKEYAALGQGFKMPKLCTVVESRKTFPKLKSYSLGNLATHFELNLTNHHRALADATATAELLIRIQQAQSNKAS
;
A
#
# COMPACT_ATOMS: atom_id res chain seq x y z
N MET A 1 -19.52 -14.60 11.87
CA MET A 1 -19.51 -14.18 13.29
C MET A 1 -18.49 -13.06 13.42
N LYS A 2 -18.82 -11.89 13.97
CA LYS A 2 -17.79 -10.90 14.31
C LYS A 2 -17.07 -11.41 15.56
N THR A 3 -15.80 -11.74 15.44
CA THR A 3 -14.95 -12.12 16.57
C THR A 3 -14.94 -10.94 17.55
N GLN A 4 -15.41 -11.16 18.79
CA GLN A 4 -15.39 -10.15 19.84
C GLN A 4 -14.23 -10.45 20.78
N LEU A 5 -13.37 -9.46 21.02
CA LEU A 5 -12.23 -9.63 21.93
C LEU A 5 -12.70 -9.62 23.40
N PRO A 6 -12.04 -10.39 24.28
CA PRO A 6 -12.28 -10.31 25.73
C PRO A 6 -12.03 -8.90 26.27
N ALA A 7 -12.74 -8.50 27.34
CA ALA A 7 -12.63 -7.14 27.90
C ALA A 7 -11.18 -6.72 28.24
N LYS A 8 -10.36 -7.66 28.71
CA LYS A 8 -8.97 -7.45 29.15
C LYS A 8 -7.90 -7.95 28.15
N TYR A 9 -8.23 -8.06 26.86
CA TYR A 9 -7.32 -8.63 25.84
C TYR A 9 -5.90 -8.00 25.86
N TYR A 10 -5.79 -6.71 26.17
CA TYR A 10 -4.53 -5.97 26.18
C TYR A 10 -3.60 -6.37 27.33
N LEU A 11 -4.11 -6.98 28.41
CA LEU A 11 -3.26 -7.58 29.44
C LEU A 11 -2.53 -8.79 28.87
N SER A 12 -3.22 -9.66 28.14
CA SER A 12 -2.62 -10.81 27.47
C SER A 12 -1.51 -10.35 26.51
N HIS A 13 -1.76 -9.30 25.73
CA HIS A 13 -0.75 -8.73 24.83
C HIS A 13 0.46 -8.18 25.59
N PHE A 14 0.25 -7.53 26.74
CA PHE A 14 1.35 -7.05 27.57
C PHE A 14 2.18 -8.21 28.14
N PHE A 15 1.54 -9.26 28.64
CA PHE A 15 2.27 -10.41 29.20
C PHE A 15 3.03 -11.17 28.11
N GLU A 16 2.44 -11.32 26.92
CA GLU A 16 3.13 -11.91 25.75
C GLU A 16 4.38 -11.09 25.39
N LEU A 17 4.29 -9.75 25.39
CA LEU A 17 5.45 -8.88 25.20
C LEU A 17 6.48 -9.03 26.33
N ALA A 18 6.03 -8.99 27.59
CA ALA A 18 6.92 -9.06 28.75
C ALA A 18 7.68 -10.40 28.79
N GLU A 19 7.00 -11.50 28.50
CA GLU A 19 7.59 -12.84 28.41
C GLU A 19 8.61 -12.91 27.29
N PHE A 20 8.29 -12.39 26.10
CA PHE A 20 9.25 -12.31 24.99
C PHE A 20 10.51 -11.51 25.39
N ILE A 21 10.34 -10.37 26.07
CA ILE A 21 11.47 -9.54 26.49
C ILE A 21 12.32 -10.26 27.55
N GLN A 22 11.70 -10.89 28.55
CA GLN A 22 12.40 -11.60 29.62
C GLN A 22 13.13 -12.84 29.11
N SER A 23 12.48 -13.62 28.25
CA SER A 23 13.02 -14.89 27.74
C SER A 23 14.06 -14.68 26.63
N GLN A 24 13.82 -13.75 25.71
CA GLN A 24 14.65 -13.61 24.51
C GLN A 24 15.56 -12.38 24.53
N CYS A 25 15.19 -11.28 25.20
CA CYS A 25 15.87 -9.99 24.99
C CYS A 25 16.62 -9.44 26.21
N THR A 26 16.78 -10.19 27.29
CA THR A 26 17.40 -9.67 28.53
C THR A 26 18.83 -9.14 28.30
N HIS A 27 19.62 -9.76 27.41
CA HIS A 27 20.97 -9.29 27.03
C HIS A 27 20.98 -7.98 26.22
N LEU A 28 19.82 -7.52 25.78
CA LEU A 28 19.62 -6.27 25.05
C LEU A 28 19.12 -5.14 25.95
N LEU A 29 19.05 -5.35 27.26
CA LEU A 29 18.54 -4.36 28.22
C LEU A 29 19.65 -3.76 29.08
N LEU A 30 19.51 -2.48 29.39
CA LEU A 30 20.24 -1.81 30.47
C LEU A 30 19.62 -2.14 31.83
N ALA A 31 20.38 -2.01 32.91
CA ALA A 31 19.92 -2.31 34.27
C ALA A 31 18.63 -1.55 34.66
N GLU A 32 18.54 -0.26 34.30
CA GLU A 32 17.35 0.56 34.54
C GLU A 32 16.11 0.04 33.79
N GLN A 33 16.30 -0.48 32.58
CA GLN A 33 15.22 -1.05 31.77
C GLN A 33 14.73 -2.37 32.36
N MET A 34 15.64 -3.21 32.86
CA MET A 34 15.27 -4.44 33.57
C MET A 34 14.45 -4.14 34.83
N GLN A 35 14.92 -3.19 35.65
CA GLN A 35 14.19 -2.74 36.85
C GLN A 35 12.81 -2.18 36.50
N PHE A 36 12.70 -1.44 35.39
CA PHE A 36 11.43 -0.92 34.93
C PHE A 36 10.47 -2.05 34.50
N LEU A 37 10.96 -3.08 33.79
CA LEU A 37 10.13 -4.23 33.40
C LEU A 37 9.63 -5.01 34.62
N GLU A 38 10.52 -5.30 35.57
CA GLU A 38 10.18 -5.98 36.83
C GLU A 38 9.08 -5.21 37.58
N LYS A 39 9.26 -3.89 37.69
CA LYS A 39 8.28 -3.00 38.31
C LYS A 39 6.90 -3.06 37.65
N LEU A 40 6.82 -3.17 36.32
CA LEU A 40 5.53 -3.33 35.62
C LEU A 40 4.89 -4.69 35.91
N THR A 41 5.69 -5.77 35.92
CA THR A 41 5.19 -7.14 36.16
C THR A 41 4.72 -7.38 37.60
N LEU A 42 5.19 -6.56 38.56
CA LEU A 42 4.78 -6.62 39.96
C LEU A 42 3.52 -5.79 40.29
N LEU A 43 2.98 -5.03 39.33
CA LEU A 43 1.76 -4.27 39.54
C LEU A 43 0.56 -5.21 39.75
N ASP A 44 -0.35 -4.81 40.65
CA ASP A 44 -1.66 -5.45 40.70
C ASP A 44 -2.42 -5.23 39.38
N GLU A 45 -3.28 -6.19 39.03
CA GLU A 45 -3.98 -6.21 37.74
C GLU A 45 -4.73 -4.91 37.44
N GLN A 46 -5.29 -4.27 38.46
CA GLN A 46 -6.06 -3.05 38.30
C GLN A 46 -5.17 -1.85 37.96
N SER A 47 -4.04 -1.72 38.65
CA SER A 47 -3.00 -0.73 38.35
C SER A 47 -2.42 -0.93 36.95
N LEU A 48 -2.13 -2.19 36.58
CA LEU A 48 -1.62 -2.53 35.25
C LEU A 48 -2.64 -2.22 34.14
N CYS A 49 -3.91 -2.59 34.33
CA CYS A 49 -4.98 -2.25 33.39
C CYS A 49 -5.06 -0.74 33.15
N THR A 50 -5.04 0.03 34.24
CA THR A 50 -5.11 1.49 34.18
C THR A 50 -3.93 2.05 33.40
N LEU A 51 -2.71 1.58 33.67
CA LEU A 51 -1.51 2.02 32.99
C LEU A 51 -1.55 1.70 31.49
N LEU A 52 -1.90 0.47 31.10
CA LEU A 52 -1.96 0.06 29.69
C LEU A 52 -3.05 0.83 28.93
N ARG A 53 -4.19 1.13 29.58
CA ARG A 53 -5.22 2.01 29.00
C ARG A 53 -4.68 3.43 28.78
N ILE A 54 -3.90 3.98 29.71
CA ILE A 54 -3.23 5.28 29.53
C ILE A 54 -2.25 5.21 28.36
N TYR A 55 -1.36 4.21 28.33
CA TYR A 55 -0.36 4.06 27.26
C TYR A 55 -0.97 3.83 25.87
N SER A 56 -2.17 3.27 25.80
CA SER A 56 -2.91 3.11 24.54
C SER A 56 -3.45 4.43 23.96
N ARG A 57 -3.48 5.52 24.74
CA ARG A 57 -3.98 6.83 24.29
C ARG A 57 -2.93 7.55 23.44
N LYS A 58 -3.35 8.14 22.32
CA LYS A 58 -2.49 8.98 21.48
C LYS A 58 -2.05 10.29 22.16
N PRO A 59 -2.91 11.02 22.89
CA PRO A 59 -2.51 12.23 23.60
C PRO A 59 -1.48 12.01 24.71
N LYS A 60 -0.58 12.98 24.90
CA LYS A 60 0.31 13.04 26.08
C LYS A 60 -0.47 13.37 27.36
N ILE A 61 -1.55 14.16 27.28
CA ILE A 61 -2.40 14.47 28.45
C ILE A 61 -3.72 13.72 28.31
N VAL A 62 -4.07 12.93 29.32
CA VAL A 62 -5.26 12.07 29.34
C VAL A 62 -6.19 12.50 30.46
N ALA A 63 -7.43 12.81 30.12
CA ALA A 63 -8.46 13.13 31.11
C ALA A 63 -8.87 11.85 31.87
N LEU A 64 -8.89 11.90 33.20
CA LEU A 64 -9.29 10.75 34.02
C LEU A 64 -10.74 10.34 33.76
N SER A 65 -11.63 11.31 33.49
CA SER A 65 -13.03 11.05 33.12
C SER A 65 -13.19 10.24 31.83
N SER A 66 -12.16 10.20 30.97
CA SER A 66 -12.16 9.39 29.75
C SER A 66 -11.74 7.94 29.97
N LEU A 67 -11.27 7.57 31.16
CA LEU A 67 -10.83 6.22 31.52
C LEU A 67 -11.94 5.43 32.23
N ASN A 68 -13.16 5.48 31.67
CA ASN A 68 -14.31 4.76 32.20
C ASN A 68 -14.39 3.35 31.58
N TYR A 69 -13.95 2.35 32.33
CA TYR A 69 -13.89 0.95 31.91
C TYR A 69 -14.44 0.05 33.02
N GLU A 70 -15.33 -0.89 32.69
CA GLU A 70 -15.95 -1.80 33.67
C GLU A 70 -14.89 -2.64 34.41
N GLU A 71 -13.80 -2.99 33.73
CA GLU A 71 -12.70 -3.74 34.28
C GLU A 71 -11.79 -2.94 35.24
N ILE A 72 -12.00 -1.62 35.40
CA ILE A 72 -11.24 -0.74 36.30
C ILE A 72 -12.21 -0.09 37.32
N PRO A 73 -12.64 -0.83 38.36
CA PRO A 73 -13.69 -0.36 39.27
C PRO A 73 -13.26 0.79 40.20
N ASN A 74 -11.98 0.89 40.54
CA ASN A 74 -11.40 1.93 41.40
C ASN A 74 -10.24 2.67 40.70
N LEU A 75 -10.58 3.52 39.73
CA LEU A 75 -9.61 4.30 38.96
C LEU A 75 -8.69 5.16 39.85
N HIS A 76 -9.26 5.88 40.82
CA HIS A 76 -8.49 6.80 41.68
C HIS A 76 -7.44 6.07 42.53
N GLY A 77 -7.78 4.91 43.09
CA GLY A 77 -6.82 4.08 43.83
C GLY A 77 -5.69 3.55 42.95
N ALA A 78 -6.00 3.13 41.72
CA ALA A 78 -5.00 2.69 40.75
C ALA A 78 -4.05 3.85 40.36
N ILE A 79 -4.58 5.04 40.06
CA ILE A 79 -3.77 6.23 39.76
C ILE A 79 -2.87 6.60 40.94
N PHE A 80 -3.37 6.55 42.17
CA PHE A 80 -2.57 6.84 43.35
C PHE A 80 -1.37 5.90 43.49
N LYS A 81 -1.58 4.59 43.32
CA LYS A 81 -0.51 3.58 43.34
C LYS A 81 0.51 3.81 42.21
N LEU A 82 0.04 4.05 40.98
CA LEU A 82 0.91 4.31 39.83
C LEU A 82 1.75 5.58 40.03
N LYS A 83 1.20 6.61 40.68
CA LYS A 83 1.94 7.83 41.06
C LYS A 83 2.99 7.58 42.14
N GLN A 84 2.67 6.80 43.18
CA GLN A 84 3.68 6.40 44.19
C GLN A 84 4.84 5.64 43.55
N GLN A 85 4.53 4.84 42.53
CA GLN A 85 5.52 4.15 41.72
C GLN A 85 6.13 5.05 40.63
N GLY A 86 5.79 6.33 40.51
CA GLY A 86 6.36 7.22 39.49
C GLY A 86 6.14 6.78 38.03
N LEU A 87 5.12 5.94 37.78
CA LEU A 87 4.77 5.45 36.43
C LEU A 87 3.83 6.42 35.69
N VAL A 88 3.10 7.23 36.44
CA VAL A 88 2.26 8.32 35.93
C VAL A 88 2.41 9.53 36.86
N ALA A 89 2.13 10.72 36.33
CA ALA A 89 2.09 11.95 37.11
C ALA A 89 0.84 12.76 36.72
N HIS A 90 0.43 13.69 37.59
CA HIS A 90 -0.43 14.78 37.13
C HIS A 90 0.41 15.77 36.33
N PRO A 91 -0.19 16.51 35.40
CA PRO A 91 0.50 17.56 34.67
C PRO A 91 1.11 18.59 35.64
N SER A 92 2.28 19.12 35.30
CA SER A 92 2.89 20.23 36.02
C SER A 92 2.59 21.57 35.34
N HIS A 93 3.01 22.67 35.97
CA HIS A 93 2.93 24.01 35.39
C HIS A 93 3.68 24.13 34.05
N ASP A 94 4.74 23.34 33.82
CA ASP A 94 5.47 23.30 32.54
C ASP A 94 4.63 22.72 31.41
N GLU A 95 3.64 21.89 31.73
CA GLU A 95 2.77 21.21 30.76
C GLU A 95 1.42 21.90 30.59
N LEU A 96 1.21 23.06 31.22
CA LEU A 96 -0.04 23.82 31.16
C LEU A 96 -0.47 24.12 29.72
N ASP A 97 0.45 24.57 28.87
CA ASP A 97 0.13 24.91 27.48
C ASP A 97 -0.41 23.71 26.70
N LEU A 98 0.13 22.52 26.97
CA LEU A 98 -0.32 21.27 26.36
C LEU A 98 -1.67 20.83 26.94
N LEU A 99 -1.87 20.96 28.25
CA LEU A 99 -3.14 20.68 28.90
C LEU A 99 -4.26 21.55 28.33
N LEU A 100 -4.02 22.85 28.15
CA LEU A 100 -5.00 23.80 27.59
C LEU A 100 -5.50 23.37 26.21
N GLU A 101 -4.64 22.78 25.38
CA GLU A 101 -5.03 22.26 24.05
C GLU A 101 -6.05 21.10 24.13
N HIS A 102 -5.99 20.32 25.22
CA HIS A 102 -6.89 19.19 25.48
C HIS A 102 -8.23 19.59 26.11
N LEU A 103 -8.35 20.80 26.67
CA LEU A 103 -9.57 21.24 27.32
C LEU A 103 -10.75 21.43 26.36
N THR A 104 -11.95 21.27 26.89
CA THR A 104 -13.19 21.56 26.15
C THR A 104 -13.42 23.07 26.09
N LYS A 105 -14.17 23.53 25.08
CA LYS A 105 -14.54 24.95 24.96
C LYS A 105 -15.24 25.49 26.22
N PRO A 106 -16.20 24.77 26.84
CA PRO A 106 -16.79 25.18 28.11
C PRO A 106 -15.78 25.35 29.25
N THR A 107 -14.82 24.42 29.39
CA THR A 107 -13.78 24.50 30.42
C THR A 107 -12.89 25.72 30.22
N LEU A 108 -12.45 25.98 28.98
CA LEU A 108 -11.64 27.16 28.65
C LEU A 108 -12.37 28.48 28.98
N LEU A 109 -13.67 28.57 28.69
CA LEU A 109 -14.48 29.75 29.04
C LEU A 109 -14.63 29.93 30.55
N THR A 110 -14.66 28.83 31.31
CA THR A 110 -14.73 28.85 32.77
C THR A 110 -13.41 29.33 33.37
N LEU A 111 -12.27 28.88 32.82
CA LEU A 111 -10.96 29.38 33.22
C LEU A 111 -10.85 30.88 32.98
N LEU A 112 -11.15 31.35 31.76
CA LEU A 112 -11.11 32.78 31.40
C LEU A 112 -12.06 33.67 32.23
N ALA A 113 -13.12 33.10 32.78
CA ALA A 113 -14.08 33.83 33.62
C ALA A 113 -13.63 33.96 35.09
N ASN A 114 -12.57 33.27 35.49
CA ASN A 114 -12.03 33.37 36.84
C ASN A 114 -10.97 34.48 36.88
N ASP A 115 -11.36 35.63 37.43
CA ASP A 115 -10.50 36.81 37.53
C ASP A 115 -9.24 36.56 38.38
N GLU A 116 -9.29 35.65 39.37
CA GLU A 116 -8.15 35.32 40.24
C GLU A 116 -7.08 34.48 39.52
N LEU A 117 -7.50 33.68 38.52
CA LEU A 117 -6.60 32.86 37.70
C LEU A 117 -5.90 33.65 36.58
N MET A 118 -6.24 34.92 36.36
CA MET A 118 -5.71 35.73 35.26
C MET A 118 -4.75 36.80 35.76
N THR A 119 -3.58 36.90 35.12
CA THR A 119 -2.63 38.01 35.34
C THR A 119 -3.24 39.38 35.01
N THR A 120 -4.10 39.42 34.00
CA THR A 120 -4.95 40.55 33.62
C THR A 120 -6.18 40.01 32.90
N GLN A 121 -7.36 40.57 33.18
CA GLN A 121 -8.60 40.02 32.62
C GLN A 121 -8.72 40.32 31.12
N PRO A 122 -8.75 39.29 30.24
CA PRO A 122 -8.82 39.50 28.80
C PRO A 122 -10.25 39.81 28.34
N ASP A 123 -10.41 40.60 27.27
CA ASP A 123 -11.68 40.69 26.56
C ASP A 123 -11.84 39.49 25.62
N TYR A 124 -12.94 38.76 25.75
CA TYR A 124 -13.21 37.59 24.91
C TYR A 124 -14.71 37.40 24.65
N LYS A 125 -15.02 36.92 23.44
CA LYS A 125 -16.39 36.53 23.07
C LYS A 125 -16.61 35.05 23.35
N LYS A 126 -17.72 34.69 24.02
CA LYS A 126 -18.11 33.28 24.23
C LYS A 126 -18.24 32.48 22.92
N SER A 127 -18.54 33.16 21.81
CA SER A 127 -18.63 32.57 20.47
C SER A 127 -17.28 32.30 19.81
N ALA A 128 -16.15 32.80 20.35
CA ALA A 128 -14.81 32.65 19.77
C ALA A 128 -14.41 31.19 19.52
N SER A 129 -13.49 30.97 18.59
CA SER A 129 -13.00 29.63 18.25
C SER A 129 -12.23 29.00 19.43
N LYS A 130 -12.20 27.65 19.53
CA LYS A 130 -11.41 26.96 20.57
C LYS A 130 -9.93 27.36 20.51
N HIS A 131 -9.37 27.48 19.31
CA HIS A 131 -7.98 27.91 19.12
C HIS A 131 -7.74 29.31 19.70
N SER A 132 -8.62 30.26 19.41
CA SER A 132 -8.52 31.63 19.94
C SER A 132 -8.59 31.65 21.48
N LEU A 133 -9.48 30.86 22.07
CA LEU A 133 -9.61 30.76 23.53
C LEU A 133 -8.36 30.14 24.17
N ILE A 134 -7.75 29.12 23.54
CA ILE A 134 -6.48 28.55 23.99
C ILE A 134 -5.39 29.61 24.01
N GLN A 135 -5.24 30.40 22.94
CA GLN A 135 -4.22 31.45 22.88
C GLN A 135 -4.40 32.49 23.99
N LEU A 136 -5.64 32.90 24.26
CA LEU A 136 -5.94 33.80 25.37
C LEU A 136 -5.55 33.17 26.72
N CYS A 137 -5.92 31.91 26.96
CA CYS A 137 -5.50 31.21 28.18
C CYS A 137 -3.97 31.14 28.32
N LYS A 138 -3.25 30.78 27.25
CA LYS A 138 -1.77 30.70 27.26
C LYS A 138 -1.11 32.06 27.57
N GLN A 139 -1.74 33.15 27.13
CA GLN A 139 -1.23 34.50 27.32
C GLN A 139 -1.53 35.07 28.71
N TYR A 140 -2.73 34.84 29.24
CA TYR A 140 -3.24 35.59 30.41
C TYR A 140 -3.30 34.79 31.71
N ILE A 141 -3.31 33.45 31.69
CA ILE A 141 -3.34 32.65 32.92
C ILE A 141 -2.08 32.94 33.76
N ASP A 142 -2.27 33.18 35.06
CA ASP A 142 -1.15 33.16 36.01
C ASP A 142 -0.65 31.73 36.16
N ARG A 143 0.52 31.47 35.57
CA ARG A 143 1.12 30.14 35.50
C ARG A 143 1.49 29.59 36.88
N ASN A 144 1.60 30.42 37.92
CA ASN A 144 1.97 29.97 39.27
C ASN A 144 0.78 29.87 40.23
N HIS A 145 -0.45 30.07 39.75
CA HIS A 145 -1.63 30.09 40.61
C HIS A 145 -1.97 28.68 41.15
N SER A 146 -2.25 28.57 42.45
CA SER A 146 -2.50 27.30 43.14
C SER A 146 -3.76 26.56 42.66
N ASP A 147 -4.77 27.28 42.18
CA ASP A 147 -6.00 26.66 41.66
C ASP A 147 -5.78 25.81 40.40
N LEU A 148 -4.62 25.95 39.74
CA LEU A 148 -4.22 25.07 38.65
C LEU A 148 -4.01 23.62 39.14
N ASP A 149 -3.67 23.40 40.41
CA ASP A 149 -3.49 22.05 40.96
C ASP A 149 -4.80 21.24 40.93
N ALA A 150 -5.93 21.89 41.21
CA ALA A 150 -7.24 21.27 41.11
C ALA A 150 -7.57 20.88 39.66
N LEU A 151 -7.16 21.69 38.69
CA LEU A 151 -7.26 21.35 37.26
C LEU A 151 -6.33 20.19 36.91
N PHE A 152 -5.06 20.22 37.31
CA PHE A 152 -4.07 19.18 37.05
C PHE A 152 -4.51 17.81 37.58
N SER A 153 -5.14 17.76 38.76
CA SER A 153 -5.62 16.52 39.37
C SER A 153 -6.64 15.74 38.53
N GLN A 154 -7.32 16.39 37.57
CA GLN A 154 -8.30 15.77 36.68
C GLN A 154 -7.68 15.04 35.48
N PHE A 155 -6.37 15.20 35.31
CA PHE A 155 -5.62 14.65 34.19
C PHE A 155 -4.43 13.82 34.67
N VAL A 156 -3.93 12.98 33.79
CA VAL A 156 -2.66 12.30 33.95
C VAL A 156 -1.81 12.49 32.71
N VAL A 157 -0.51 12.62 32.92
CA VAL A 157 0.47 12.59 31.85
C VAL A 157 0.62 11.12 31.44
N ASN A 158 0.42 10.86 30.15
CA ASN A 158 0.81 9.63 29.51
C ASN A 158 2.35 9.60 29.42
N SER A 159 2.96 9.26 30.55
CA SER A 159 4.40 9.11 30.71
C SER A 159 4.89 7.78 30.15
N ARG A 160 4.38 7.40 28.97
CA ARG A 160 4.83 6.19 28.26
C ARG A 160 6.34 6.28 28.11
N SER A 161 7.03 5.55 28.97
CA SER A 161 8.47 5.69 29.13
C SER A 161 9.15 5.25 27.84
N GLN A 162 10.26 5.92 27.52
CA GLN A 162 11.20 5.46 26.50
C GLN A 162 11.60 3.98 26.71
N TYR A 163 11.56 3.46 27.95
CA TYR A 163 11.82 2.05 28.24
C TYR A 163 10.71 1.14 27.69
N TYR A 164 9.44 1.51 27.85
CA TYR A 164 8.32 0.73 27.30
C TYR A 164 8.31 0.77 25.76
N GLU A 165 8.60 1.93 25.18
CA GLU A 165 8.76 2.07 23.72
C GLU A 165 9.94 1.24 23.20
N TYR A 166 11.03 1.14 23.97
CA TYR A 166 12.16 0.27 23.65
C TYR A 166 11.76 -1.21 23.65
N PHE A 167 10.96 -1.69 24.61
CA PHE A 167 10.46 -3.07 24.60
C PHE A 167 9.61 -3.37 23.36
N GLU A 168 8.69 -2.47 23.02
CA GLU A 168 7.91 -2.62 21.80
C GLU A 168 8.78 -2.58 20.54
N PHE A 169 9.85 -1.78 20.55
CA PHE A 169 10.81 -1.73 19.47
C PHE A 169 11.58 -3.05 19.35
N LEU A 170 12.05 -3.65 20.44
CA LEU A 170 12.74 -4.94 20.41
C LEU A 170 11.83 -6.03 19.81
N HIS A 171 10.56 -6.05 20.20
CA HIS A 171 9.58 -6.96 19.63
C HIS A 171 9.28 -6.65 18.16
N SER A 172 8.99 -5.39 17.80
CA SER A 172 8.46 -5.06 16.46
C SER A 172 9.51 -4.71 15.40
N GLY A 173 10.74 -4.41 15.81
CA GLY A 173 11.83 -3.89 14.98
C GLY A 173 11.66 -2.45 14.49
N ARG A 174 10.59 -1.75 14.90
CA ARG A 174 10.31 -0.39 14.41
C ARG A 174 9.49 0.45 15.39
N LEU A 175 9.78 1.75 15.42
CA LEU A 175 8.90 2.73 16.07
C LEU A 175 7.83 3.24 15.09
N SER A 176 6.59 3.35 15.56
CA SER A 176 5.45 3.84 14.80
C SER A 176 4.69 4.91 15.60
N GLN A 177 4.19 5.93 14.90
CA GLN A 177 3.22 6.87 15.47
C GLN A 177 1.79 6.37 15.16
N GLY A 178 0.90 6.42 16.15
CA GLY A 178 -0.53 6.16 15.96
C GLY A 178 -0.93 4.68 15.89
N ASP A 179 -1.87 4.35 14.99
CA ASP A 179 -2.67 3.11 14.98
C ASP A 179 -1.91 1.82 14.60
N ILE A 180 -0.58 1.84 14.61
CA ILE A 180 0.28 0.67 14.34
C ILE A 180 1.22 0.47 15.52
N ASN A 181 0.77 0.74 16.75
CA ASN A 181 1.50 0.35 17.95
C ASN A 181 1.46 -1.19 18.12
N HIS A 182 2.27 -1.71 19.04
CA HIS A 182 2.28 -3.12 19.40
C HIS A 182 0.86 -3.67 19.62
N GLN A 183 0.05 -2.98 20.44
CA GLN A 183 -1.31 -3.42 20.80
C GLN A 183 -2.21 -3.62 19.58
N ASN A 184 -2.13 -2.75 18.57
CA ASN A 184 -2.98 -2.88 17.38
C ASN A 184 -2.61 -4.09 16.51
N ARG A 185 -1.34 -4.54 16.48
CA ARG A 185 -0.96 -5.75 15.72
C ARG A 185 -1.61 -6.99 16.30
N PHE A 186 -1.59 -7.12 17.62
CA PHE A 186 -2.17 -8.26 18.33
C PHE A 186 -3.70 -8.24 18.25
N VAL A 187 -4.33 -7.05 18.37
CA VAL A 187 -5.77 -6.89 18.11
C VAL A 187 -6.14 -7.37 16.71
N MET A 188 -5.38 -6.96 15.69
CA MET A 188 -5.68 -7.35 14.30
C MET A 188 -5.47 -8.85 14.06
N ARG A 189 -4.49 -9.48 14.74
CA ARG A 189 -4.31 -10.94 14.76
C ARG A 189 -5.51 -11.64 15.39
N ASP A 190 -5.87 -11.25 16.61
CA ASP A 190 -6.94 -11.91 17.38
C ASP A 190 -8.32 -11.74 16.72
N LEU A 191 -8.51 -10.67 15.94
CA LEU A 191 -9.70 -10.47 15.11
C LEU A 191 -9.68 -11.27 13.79
N GLY A 192 -8.57 -11.93 13.44
CA GLY A 192 -8.37 -12.64 12.17
C GLY A 192 -8.20 -11.73 10.96
N ILE A 193 -7.91 -10.44 11.16
CA ILE A 193 -7.75 -9.45 10.09
C ILE A 193 -6.29 -9.45 9.59
N ALA A 194 -5.33 -9.53 10.51
CA ALA A 194 -3.92 -9.68 10.16
C ALA A 194 -3.55 -11.17 10.10
N LYS A 195 -2.99 -11.60 8.98
CA LYS A 195 -2.37 -12.93 8.89
C LYS A 195 -1.05 -12.91 9.66
N VAL A 196 -0.87 -13.88 10.55
CA VAL A 196 0.39 -14.14 11.27
C VAL A 196 0.95 -15.49 10.82
N ARG A 197 2.23 -15.72 11.12
CA ARG A 197 2.86 -17.02 10.90
C ARG A 197 2.37 -17.98 11.99
N GLY A 198 1.98 -19.22 11.63
CA GLY A 198 1.60 -20.25 12.60
C GLY A 198 2.80 -20.79 13.38
N ASP A 199 2.55 -21.57 14.45
CA ASP A 199 3.49 -22.16 15.43
C ASP A 199 4.98 -21.89 15.15
N VAL A 200 5.46 -20.72 15.62
CA VAL A 200 6.88 -20.39 15.64
C VAL A 200 7.47 -21.10 16.86
N SER A 201 8.13 -22.25 16.66
CA SER A 201 8.74 -23.04 17.74
C SER A 201 9.91 -22.33 18.42
N ASP A 202 10.63 -21.48 17.66
CA ASP A 202 11.84 -20.80 18.11
C ASP A 202 11.74 -19.31 17.76
N SER A 203 11.38 -18.50 18.76
CA SER A 203 11.43 -17.04 18.69
C SER A 203 12.79 -16.59 19.22
N LEU A 204 13.60 -15.95 18.38
CA LEU A 204 14.89 -15.39 18.80
C LEU A 204 14.81 -13.87 18.94
N SER A 205 15.74 -13.31 19.71
CA SER A 205 15.92 -11.86 19.75
C SER A 205 16.27 -11.32 18.37
N ARG A 206 15.67 -10.17 18.02
CA ARG A 206 15.92 -9.49 16.74
C ARG A 206 17.37 -9.05 16.56
N PHE A 207 18.00 -8.66 17.66
CA PHE A 207 19.37 -8.18 17.70
C PHE A 207 20.21 -9.16 18.51
N LYS A 208 21.48 -9.30 18.14
CA LYS A 208 22.43 -10.17 18.85
C LYS A 208 23.09 -9.45 20.01
N THR A 209 23.33 -8.15 19.86
CA THR A 209 24.02 -7.34 20.86
C THR A 209 23.22 -6.11 21.27
N LEU A 210 23.48 -5.60 22.48
CA LEU A 210 22.91 -4.34 22.95
C LEU A 210 23.29 -3.17 22.04
N ALA A 211 24.52 -3.14 21.51
CA ALA A 211 24.98 -2.09 20.59
C ALA A 211 24.15 -2.07 19.29
N GLU A 212 23.90 -3.24 18.70
CA GLU A 212 23.02 -3.38 17.53
C GLU A 212 21.62 -2.83 17.85
N ALA A 213 21.01 -3.28 18.95
CA ALA A 213 19.68 -2.85 19.33
C ALA A 213 19.60 -1.33 19.59
N GLN A 214 20.61 -0.74 20.21
CA GLN A 214 20.65 0.70 20.50
C GLN A 214 20.84 1.54 19.23
N SER A 215 21.75 1.15 18.34
CA SER A 215 21.96 1.86 17.07
C SER A 215 20.68 1.89 16.22
N HIS A 216 19.99 0.76 16.07
CA HIS A 216 18.70 0.70 15.37
C HIS A 216 17.59 1.50 16.06
N TYR A 217 17.55 1.49 17.39
CA TYR A 217 16.57 2.25 18.15
C TYR A 217 16.73 3.76 17.94
N GLN A 218 17.96 4.26 18.04
CA GLN A 218 18.29 5.67 17.78
C GLN A 218 17.93 6.08 16.35
N LEU A 219 18.27 5.26 15.35
CA LEU A 219 17.87 5.50 13.95
C LEU A 219 16.34 5.56 13.79
N ASN A 220 15.60 4.71 14.49
CA ASN A 220 14.14 4.73 14.48
C ASN A 220 13.56 6.00 15.15
N GLN A 221 14.17 6.46 16.24
CA GLN A 221 13.78 7.71 16.92
C GLN A 221 14.01 8.91 16.00
N LEU A 222 15.19 9.03 15.39
CA LEU A 222 15.52 10.11 14.45
C LEU A 222 14.62 10.07 13.21
N ARG A 223 14.24 8.86 12.74
CA ARG A 223 13.22 8.71 11.69
C ARG A 223 11.86 9.28 12.09
N MET A 224 11.43 9.10 13.34
CA MET A 224 10.18 9.67 13.83
C MET A 224 10.26 11.19 13.95
N GLN A 225 11.37 11.71 14.47
CA GLN A 225 11.60 13.16 14.56
C GLN A 225 11.64 13.81 13.17
N LEU A 226 12.32 13.20 12.20
CA LEU A 226 12.37 13.69 10.82
C LEU A 226 10.97 13.87 10.18
N LYS A 227 9.99 13.02 10.54
CA LYS A 227 8.61 13.16 10.05
C LYS A 227 7.87 14.37 10.63
N GLN A 228 8.30 14.82 11.82
CA GLN A 228 7.68 15.93 12.54
C GLN A 228 8.39 17.26 12.28
N SER A 229 9.64 17.23 11.82
CA SER A 229 10.42 18.42 11.51
C SER A 229 9.80 19.23 10.37
N GLN A 230 9.88 20.55 10.50
CA GLN A 230 9.34 21.52 9.54
C GLN A 230 10.31 22.67 9.25
N SER A 231 11.43 22.78 9.97
CA SER A 231 12.40 23.86 9.79
C SER A 231 13.80 23.36 9.44
N GLU A 232 14.56 24.23 8.78
CA GLU A 232 15.96 23.99 8.39
C GLU A 232 16.83 23.63 9.60
N THR A 233 16.73 24.41 10.70
CA THR A 233 17.48 24.16 11.93
C THR A 233 17.21 22.77 12.50
N GLN A 234 15.95 22.32 12.48
CA GLN A 234 15.60 20.97 12.93
C GLN A 234 16.23 19.90 12.03
N TYR A 235 16.25 20.09 10.71
CA TYR A 235 16.91 19.17 9.79
C TYR A 235 18.43 19.12 10.00
N GLN A 236 19.08 20.26 10.25
CA GLN A 236 20.52 20.31 10.55
C GLN A 236 20.87 19.59 11.84
N THR A 237 20.11 19.81 12.92
CA THR A 237 20.30 19.10 14.20
C THR A 237 20.14 17.59 14.02
N LEU A 238 19.12 17.15 13.27
CA LEU A 238 18.91 15.73 12.97
C LEU A 238 20.03 15.13 12.13
N ALA A 239 20.55 15.89 11.16
CA ALA A 239 21.67 15.46 10.33
C ALA A 239 22.92 15.23 11.17
N GLN A 240 23.28 16.18 12.04
CA GLN A 240 24.41 16.03 12.96
C GLN A 240 24.25 14.82 13.88
N ALA A 241 23.04 14.62 14.44
CA ALA A 241 22.75 13.46 15.26
C ALA A 241 22.91 12.14 14.49
N LEU A 242 22.47 12.08 13.22
CA LEU A 242 22.64 10.90 12.38
C LEU A 242 24.10 10.61 12.04
N LEU A 243 24.89 11.66 11.73
CA LEU A 243 26.30 11.51 11.41
C LEU A 243 27.07 10.85 12.57
N ALA A 244 26.73 11.22 13.81
CA ALA A 244 27.35 10.69 15.03
C ALA A 244 27.00 9.22 15.37
N ILE A 245 25.99 8.62 14.73
CA ILE A 245 25.60 7.22 15.01
C ILE A 245 26.55 6.25 14.30
N ASN A 246 27.18 5.36 15.08
CA ASN A 246 27.88 4.20 14.53
C ASN A 246 26.89 3.07 14.27
N CYS A 247 26.91 2.50 13.07
CA CYS A 247 26.04 1.38 12.69
C CYS A 247 26.78 0.06 12.92
N GLU A 248 26.17 -0.86 13.68
CA GLU A 248 26.78 -2.15 14.03
C GLU A 248 26.55 -3.23 12.95
N ASP A 249 25.61 -3.00 12.02
CA ASP A 249 25.27 -3.92 10.95
C ASP A 249 24.83 -3.20 9.66
N GLU A 250 24.78 -3.95 8.56
CA GLU A 250 24.42 -3.45 7.23
C GLU A 250 22.98 -2.93 7.16
N LEU A 251 22.06 -3.47 7.97
CA LEU A 251 20.67 -3.02 8.00
C LEU A 251 20.56 -1.64 8.65
N ALA A 252 21.25 -1.42 9.76
CA ALA A 252 21.38 -0.11 10.41
C ALA A 252 21.99 0.90 9.43
N GLN A 253 23.07 0.52 8.75
CA GLN A 253 23.72 1.38 7.75
C GLN A 253 22.77 1.71 6.59
N SER A 254 21.99 0.73 6.10
CA SER A 254 20.97 0.96 5.07
C SER A 254 19.88 1.95 5.53
N ILE A 255 19.46 1.87 6.80
CA ILE A 255 18.51 2.82 7.38
C ILE A 255 19.14 4.21 7.50
N LYS A 256 20.38 4.31 7.99
CA LYS A 256 21.14 5.57 8.10
C LYS A 256 21.26 6.24 6.73
N ASN A 257 21.69 5.51 5.70
CA ASN A 257 21.78 6.01 4.32
C ASN A 257 20.46 6.61 3.82
N LYS A 258 19.33 5.93 4.05
CA LYS A 258 18.00 6.41 3.65
C LYS A 258 17.62 7.72 4.36
N LEU A 259 17.99 7.87 5.63
CA LEU A 259 17.72 9.09 6.40
C LEU A 259 18.62 10.24 5.94
N LEU A 260 19.92 10.00 5.73
CA LEU A 260 20.87 10.98 5.20
C LEU A 260 20.43 11.50 3.83
N ILE A 261 20.03 10.61 2.91
CA ILE A 261 19.52 11.01 1.58
C ILE A 261 18.25 11.87 1.68
N ARG A 262 17.36 11.59 2.63
CA ARG A 262 16.18 12.41 2.86
C ARG A 262 16.55 13.80 3.35
N LEU A 263 17.50 13.90 4.28
CA LEU A 263 17.99 15.17 4.80
C LEU A 263 18.75 15.97 3.73
N TYR A 264 19.56 15.30 2.91
CA TYR A 264 20.16 15.91 1.72
C TYR A 264 19.09 16.59 0.86
N LYS A 265 17.98 15.92 0.57
CA LYS A 265 16.88 16.48 -0.24
C LYS A 265 16.24 17.73 0.41
N GLN A 266 16.24 17.83 1.74
CA GLN A 266 15.72 19.00 2.46
C GLN A 266 16.75 20.15 2.54
N LEU A 267 18.04 19.83 2.65
CA LEU A 267 19.09 20.81 2.96
C LEU A 267 19.87 21.31 1.72
N LYS A 268 19.87 20.56 0.60
CA LYS A 268 20.69 20.87 -0.59
C LYS A 268 20.50 22.26 -1.20
N ASP A 269 19.32 22.86 -1.00
CA ASP A 269 18.99 24.17 -1.56
C ASP A 269 19.29 25.32 -0.55
N HIS A 270 19.71 24.98 0.68
CA HIS A 270 20.02 25.91 1.78
C HIS A 270 21.52 25.91 2.13
N ASP A 271 22.08 24.73 2.38
CA ASP A 271 23.50 24.51 2.66
C ASP A 271 24.00 23.32 1.82
N LEU A 272 24.51 23.66 0.64
CA LEU A 272 24.96 22.66 -0.32
C LEU A 272 26.23 21.93 0.13
N GLY A 273 27.11 22.60 0.87
CA GLY A 273 28.36 22.00 1.38
C GLY A 273 28.04 20.91 2.40
N PHE A 274 27.24 21.25 3.40
CA PHE A 274 26.79 20.29 4.40
C PHE A 274 25.93 19.18 3.78
N ALA A 275 25.07 19.50 2.80
CA ALA A 275 24.29 18.48 2.12
C ALA A 275 25.17 17.45 1.39
N PHE A 276 26.28 17.85 0.78
CA PHE A 276 27.22 16.91 0.17
C PHE A 276 27.92 16.02 1.21
N GLU A 277 28.28 16.59 2.36
CA GLU A 277 28.83 15.81 3.48
C GLU A 277 27.89 14.66 3.87
N LEU A 278 26.56 14.88 3.87
CA LEU A 278 25.58 13.81 4.14
C LEU A 278 25.62 12.68 3.10
N LEU A 279 25.85 13.00 1.83
CA LEU A 279 25.98 11.98 0.78
C LEU A 279 27.31 11.23 0.89
N GLU A 280 28.39 11.90 1.28
CA GLU A 280 29.71 11.30 1.47
C GLU A 280 29.74 10.32 2.65
N HIS A 281 28.92 10.55 3.67
CA HIS A 281 28.72 9.63 4.80
C HIS A 281 27.77 8.45 4.51
N CYS A 282 27.22 8.36 3.29
CA CYS A 282 26.43 7.20 2.89
C CYS A 282 27.36 6.06 2.43
N GLU A 283 27.41 4.96 3.17
CA GLU A 283 28.26 3.81 2.85
C GLU A 283 27.54 2.81 1.93
N GLY A 284 28.21 2.33 0.87
CA GLY A 284 27.64 1.30 -0.02
C GLY A 284 26.32 1.70 -0.70
N SER A 285 26.05 3.01 -0.87
CA SER A 285 24.76 3.51 -1.37
C SER A 285 24.84 3.98 -2.83
N SER A 286 24.29 3.18 -3.73
CA SER A 286 24.13 3.52 -5.14
C SER A 286 23.29 4.80 -5.35
N GLU A 287 22.21 5.00 -4.59
CA GLU A 287 21.39 6.22 -4.68
C GLU A 287 22.20 7.46 -4.28
N ALA A 288 23.02 7.38 -3.23
CA ALA A 288 23.83 8.52 -2.78
C ALA A 288 24.91 8.89 -3.83
N GLN A 289 25.59 7.89 -4.40
CA GLN A 289 26.58 8.12 -5.46
C GLN A 289 25.96 8.79 -6.69
N GLU A 290 24.80 8.30 -7.14
CA GLU A 290 24.08 8.91 -8.27
C GLU A 290 23.67 10.36 -7.98
N LEU A 291 23.12 10.63 -6.79
CA LEU A 291 22.74 11.99 -6.39
C LEU A 291 23.94 12.93 -6.37
N ALA A 292 25.06 12.50 -5.79
CA ALA A 292 26.30 13.27 -5.75
C ALA A 292 26.79 13.61 -7.17
N ILE A 293 26.81 12.62 -8.07
CA ILE A 293 27.21 12.80 -9.47
C ILE A 293 26.31 13.80 -10.19
N ARG A 294 24.99 13.64 -10.09
CA ARG A 294 24.04 14.54 -10.76
C ARG A 294 24.18 15.97 -10.26
N GLN A 295 24.33 16.15 -8.95
CA GLN A 295 24.45 17.47 -8.36
C GLN A 295 25.78 18.13 -8.71
N ARG A 296 26.92 17.42 -8.62
CA ARG A 296 28.24 17.95 -9.02
C ARG A 296 28.30 18.29 -10.51
N TYR A 297 27.68 17.48 -11.36
CA TYR A 297 27.57 17.80 -12.78
C TYR A 297 26.80 19.10 -13.01
N LYS A 298 25.69 19.32 -12.28
CA LYS A 298 24.90 20.56 -12.34
C LYS A 298 25.70 21.79 -11.91
N LEU A 299 26.63 21.63 -10.96
CA LEU A 299 27.52 22.68 -10.47
C LEU A 299 28.72 22.95 -11.39
N GLY A 300 28.89 22.17 -12.46
CA GLY A 300 29.97 22.33 -13.44
C GLY A 300 31.25 21.56 -13.12
N ASP A 301 31.26 20.74 -12.07
CA ASP A 301 32.39 19.89 -11.68
C ASP A 301 32.49 18.64 -12.58
N LYS A 302 32.70 18.88 -13.89
CA LYS A 302 32.62 17.85 -14.93
C LYS A 302 33.76 16.85 -14.88
N SER A 303 34.96 17.27 -14.50
CA SER A 303 36.14 16.40 -14.43
C SER A 303 36.03 15.39 -13.29
N TRP A 304 35.58 15.81 -12.10
CA TRP A 304 35.31 14.90 -11.00
C TRP A 304 34.23 13.89 -11.38
N VAL A 305 33.16 14.34 -12.04
CA VAL A 305 32.06 13.48 -12.46
C VAL A 305 32.52 12.43 -13.46
N GLU A 306 33.31 12.80 -14.47
CA GLU A 306 33.84 11.86 -15.46
C GLU A 306 34.68 10.76 -14.79
N HIS A 307 35.64 11.17 -13.95
CA HIS A 307 36.48 10.23 -13.22
C HIS A 307 35.67 9.31 -12.29
N LYS A 308 34.65 9.86 -11.61
CA LYS A 308 33.78 9.06 -10.72
C LYS A 308 32.96 8.04 -11.50
N LEU A 309 32.46 8.40 -12.68
CA LEU A 309 31.70 7.49 -13.55
C LEU A 309 32.59 6.35 -14.05
N GLU A 310 33.81 6.64 -14.51
CA GLU A 310 34.78 5.63 -14.95
C GLU A 310 35.14 4.65 -13.83
N ASN A 311 35.35 5.17 -12.61
CA ASN A 311 35.62 4.34 -11.44
C ASN A 311 34.46 3.40 -11.11
N ILE A 312 33.21 3.88 -11.19
CA ILE A 312 32.01 3.05 -10.99
C ILE A 312 31.91 1.98 -12.07
N ILE A 313 32.19 2.29 -13.33
CA ILE A 313 32.13 1.29 -14.41
C ILE A 313 33.16 0.18 -14.19
N GLN A 314 34.33 0.51 -13.65
CA GLN A 314 35.36 -0.48 -13.33
C GLN A 314 35.01 -1.32 -12.10
N ASN A 315 34.39 -0.72 -11.08
CA ASN A 315 34.08 -1.38 -9.81
C ASN A 315 32.68 -0.97 -9.32
N PRO A 316 31.61 -1.49 -9.96
CA PRO A 316 30.24 -1.10 -9.61
C PRO A 316 29.83 -1.70 -8.26
N LEU A 317 29.04 -0.96 -7.50
CA LEU A 317 28.40 -1.50 -6.28
C LEU A 317 27.30 -2.51 -6.64
N ASP A 318 26.52 -2.20 -7.66
CA ASP A 318 25.44 -3.01 -8.19
C ASP A 318 25.16 -2.66 -9.66
N ASP A 319 24.32 -3.45 -10.32
CA ASP A 319 23.98 -3.24 -11.73
C ASP A 319 23.23 -1.91 -11.94
N SER A 320 22.48 -1.43 -10.94
CA SER A 320 21.73 -0.18 -11.05
C SER A 320 22.66 1.03 -11.18
N ILE A 321 23.70 1.12 -10.34
CA ILE A 321 24.67 2.23 -10.44
C ILE A 321 25.57 2.08 -11.66
N LEU A 322 25.89 0.85 -12.07
CA LEU A 322 26.62 0.58 -13.29
C LEU A 322 25.89 1.14 -14.51
N TYR A 323 24.61 0.77 -14.68
CA TYR A 323 23.79 1.27 -15.79
C TYR A 323 23.63 2.79 -15.77
N PHE A 324 23.49 3.39 -14.58
CA PHE A 324 23.48 4.84 -14.47
C PHE A 324 24.80 5.43 -14.97
N ALA A 325 25.94 4.87 -14.54
CA ALA A 325 27.25 5.41 -14.86
C ALA A 325 27.55 5.33 -16.35
N GLU A 326 27.32 4.17 -16.98
CA GLU A 326 27.47 3.97 -18.43
C GLU A 326 26.59 4.95 -19.21
N ASP A 327 25.30 5.02 -18.89
CA ASP A 327 24.34 5.89 -19.58
C ASP A 327 24.69 7.38 -19.43
N PHE A 328 25.06 7.79 -18.22
CA PHE A 328 25.36 9.19 -17.93
C PHE A 328 26.67 9.62 -18.61
N LEU A 329 27.71 8.77 -18.57
CA LEU A 329 28.98 9.01 -19.25
C LEU A 329 28.77 9.16 -20.76
N GLN A 330 28.05 8.20 -21.37
CA GLN A 330 27.79 8.22 -22.81
C GLN A 330 27.03 9.48 -23.25
N ARG A 331 26.00 9.88 -22.50
CA ARG A 331 25.18 11.04 -22.86
C ARG A 331 25.84 12.39 -22.59
N LYS A 332 26.65 12.50 -21.52
CA LYS A 332 27.23 13.79 -21.11
C LYS A 332 28.62 14.05 -21.66
N TYR A 333 29.37 13.01 -22.00
CA TYR A 333 30.76 13.11 -22.45
C TYR A 333 30.95 12.56 -23.87
N ASN A 334 30.29 11.46 -24.24
CA ASN A 334 30.47 10.81 -25.54
C ASN A 334 29.39 11.15 -26.59
N LYS A 335 28.68 12.26 -26.39
CA LYS A 335 27.69 12.83 -27.34
C LYS A 335 26.53 11.90 -27.74
N GLN A 336 26.26 10.81 -27.01
CA GLN A 336 25.04 10.05 -27.24
C GLN A 336 23.81 10.89 -26.86
N GLN A 337 22.83 10.98 -27.77
CA GLN A 337 21.66 11.83 -27.53
C GLN A 337 20.61 11.15 -26.63
N ARG A 338 20.53 9.82 -26.66
CA ARG A 338 19.46 9.05 -26.03
C ARG A 338 20.01 8.10 -24.98
N SER A 339 19.18 7.76 -24.01
CA SER A 339 19.55 6.78 -23.00
C SER A 339 19.45 5.36 -23.56
N ARG A 340 20.18 4.39 -22.97
CA ARG A 340 20.07 2.97 -23.36
C ARG A 340 18.62 2.48 -23.32
N LEU A 341 17.89 2.80 -22.25
CA LEU A 341 16.46 2.48 -22.09
C LEU A 341 15.59 3.08 -23.19
N THR A 342 15.85 4.33 -23.56
CA THR A 342 15.13 5.00 -24.65
C THR A 342 15.44 4.35 -25.99
N GLN A 343 16.70 3.98 -26.22
CA GLN A 343 17.14 3.32 -27.43
C GLN A 343 16.49 1.94 -27.58
N MET A 344 16.44 1.14 -26.52
CA MET A 344 15.73 -0.15 -26.50
C MET A 344 14.23 -0.04 -26.85
N LEU A 345 13.57 1.03 -26.43
CA LEU A 345 12.17 1.30 -26.79
C LEU A 345 11.97 1.70 -28.24
N ILE A 346 12.98 2.32 -28.85
CA ILE A 346 12.92 2.77 -30.24
C ILE A 346 13.24 1.60 -31.17
N ASP A 347 14.24 0.82 -30.81
CA ASP A 347 14.75 -0.30 -31.59
C ASP A 347 13.85 -1.53 -31.51
N THR A 348 12.78 -1.49 -30.69
CA THR A 348 11.84 -2.61 -30.65
C THR A 348 11.06 -2.71 -31.96
N GLU A 349 11.16 -3.88 -32.57
CA GLU A 349 10.41 -4.25 -33.77
C GLU A 349 9.00 -4.77 -33.43
N HIS A 350 8.74 -5.08 -32.16
CA HIS A 350 7.46 -5.61 -31.69
C HIS A 350 6.45 -4.48 -31.46
N GLN A 351 5.79 -4.06 -32.53
CA GLN A 351 4.69 -3.08 -32.48
C GLN A 351 3.35 -3.77 -32.71
N ILE A 352 2.39 -3.52 -31.84
CA ILE A 352 1.03 -4.07 -31.96
C ILE A 352 -0.01 -2.96 -31.87
N GLU A 353 -1.10 -3.14 -32.61
CA GLU A 353 -2.26 -2.28 -32.53
C GLU A 353 -3.24 -2.83 -31.50
N VAL A 354 -3.57 -2.01 -30.52
CA VAL A 354 -4.54 -2.33 -29.48
C VAL A 354 -5.66 -1.32 -29.54
N ASP A 355 -6.88 -1.81 -29.36
CA ASP A 355 -8.06 -0.98 -29.32
C ASP A 355 -7.93 0.09 -28.21
N ASP A 356 -8.23 1.34 -28.56
CA ASP A 356 -8.08 2.49 -27.67
C ASP A 356 -8.92 2.45 -26.40
N ILE A 357 -9.87 1.51 -26.29
CA ILE A 357 -10.60 1.26 -25.06
C ILE A 357 -9.70 0.72 -23.94
N TYR A 358 -8.62 0.03 -24.30
CA TYR A 358 -7.65 -0.49 -23.34
C TYR A 358 -6.65 0.58 -22.87
N ARG A 359 -6.84 1.86 -23.20
CA ARG A 359 -5.99 2.96 -22.68
C ARG A 359 -5.87 2.99 -21.16
N GLY A 360 -6.85 2.46 -20.43
CA GLY A 360 -6.82 2.38 -18.97
C GLY A 360 -6.32 1.05 -18.40
N ASP A 361 -6.06 0.05 -19.24
CA ASP A 361 -5.63 -1.32 -18.90
C ASP A 361 -4.98 -1.95 -20.14
N VAL A 362 -3.79 -1.45 -20.51
CA VAL A 362 -3.16 -1.74 -21.81
C VAL A 362 -2.78 -3.20 -21.91
N GLU A 363 -2.32 -3.79 -20.81
CA GLU A 363 -1.89 -5.17 -20.67
C GLU A 363 -3.04 -6.12 -20.98
N GLN A 364 -4.27 -5.79 -20.56
CA GLN A 364 -5.47 -6.55 -20.92
C GLN A 364 -5.72 -6.52 -22.44
N GLY A 365 -5.55 -5.37 -23.09
CA GLY A 365 -5.70 -5.24 -24.53
C GLY A 365 -4.65 -6.06 -25.30
N VAL A 366 -3.41 -6.08 -24.82
CA VAL A 366 -2.34 -6.95 -25.36
C VAL A 366 -2.66 -8.43 -25.14
N CYS A 367 -3.21 -8.80 -23.98
CA CYS A 367 -3.66 -10.17 -23.74
C CYS A 367 -4.71 -10.61 -24.76
N GLU A 368 -5.71 -9.76 -25.01
CA GLU A 368 -6.76 -10.06 -25.98
C GLU A 368 -6.22 -10.17 -27.41
N TYR A 369 -5.29 -9.29 -27.80
CA TYR A 369 -4.59 -9.39 -29.08
C TYR A 369 -3.96 -10.78 -29.27
N TYR A 370 -3.18 -11.25 -28.29
CA TYR A 370 -2.54 -12.56 -28.39
C TYR A 370 -3.52 -13.73 -28.30
N GLN A 371 -4.60 -13.62 -27.51
CA GLN A 371 -5.66 -14.62 -27.43
C GLN A 371 -6.42 -14.76 -28.76
N GLN A 372 -6.66 -13.66 -29.47
CA GLN A 372 -7.28 -13.68 -30.81
C GLN A 372 -6.41 -14.40 -31.84
N LEU A 373 -5.08 -14.33 -31.67
CA LEU A 373 -4.12 -15.11 -32.46
C LEU A 373 -4.02 -16.59 -32.01
N GLY A 374 -4.83 -17.03 -31.05
CA GLY A 374 -4.83 -18.40 -30.53
C GLY A 374 -3.73 -18.70 -29.52
N ASN A 375 -3.01 -17.70 -29.03
CA ASN A 375 -1.96 -17.89 -28.04
C ASN A 375 -2.52 -17.98 -26.62
N THR A 376 -1.81 -18.69 -25.75
CA THR A 376 -2.11 -18.68 -24.31
C THR A 376 -1.32 -17.56 -23.65
N VAL A 377 -1.98 -16.71 -22.86
CA VAL A 377 -1.36 -15.56 -22.19
C VAL A 377 -1.66 -15.57 -20.71
N PHE A 378 -0.65 -15.23 -19.90
CA PHE A 378 -0.76 -15.05 -18.47
C PHE A 378 -0.25 -13.67 -18.06
N PHE A 379 -0.96 -13.03 -17.14
CA PHE A 379 -0.46 -11.87 -16.43
C PHE A 379 0.48 -12.35 -15.33
N THR A 380 1.75 -11.95 -15.39
CA THR A 380 2.79 -12.55 -14.55
C THR A 380 3.46 -11.53 -13.65
N GLU A 381 3.91 -10.41 -14.23
CA GLU A 381 4.78 -9.41 -13.59
C GLU A 381 5.78 -10.08 -12.62
N ASN A 382 5.87 -9.57 -11.39
CA ASN A 382 6.78 -10.06 -10.37
C ASN A 382 6.27 -11.35 -9.71
N ASN A 383 4.95 -11.53 -9.60
CA ASN A 383 4.38 -12.58 -8.76
C ASN A 383 4.72 -13.99 -9.27
N LEU A 384 4.84 -14.19 -10.59
CA LEU A 384 5.26 -15.45 -11.17
C LEU A 384 6.65 -15.89 -10.66
N TRP A 385 7.64 -15.02 -10.76
CA TRP A 385 9.01 -15.34 -10.38
C TRP A 385 9.20 -15.40 -8.86
N LEU A 386 8.57 -14.49 -8.13
CA LEU A 386 8.59 -14.46 -6.67
C LEU A 386 7.95 -15.71 -6.07
N SER A 387 6.84 -16.19 -6.64
CA SER A 387 6.21 -17.43 -6.20
C SER A 387 7.03 -18.67 -6.55
N LEU A 388 7.60 -18.76 -7.77
CA LEU A 388 8.51 -19.86 -8.13
C LEU A 388 9.71 -19.92 -7.16
N PHE A 389 10.34 -18.78 -6.91
CA PHE A 389 11.48 -18.65 -6.00
C PHE A 389 11.12 -19.09 -4.59
N THR A 390 10.05 -18.51 -4.04
CA THR A 390 9.65 -18.73 -2.64
C THR A 390 9.18 -20.17 -2.42
N LEU A 391 8.44 -20.75 -3.35
CA LEU A 391 8.01 -22.14 -3.27
C LEU A 391 9.17 -23.12 -3.45
N THR A 392 10.19 -22.77 -4.24
CA THR A 392 11.39 -23.61 -4.39
C THR A 392 12.22 -23.63 -3.11
N PHE A 393 12.38 -22.48 -2.46
CA PHE A 393 13.25 -22.30 -1.30
C PHE A 393 12.51 -22.12 0.02
N TRP A 394 11.27 -22.60 0.11
CA TRP A 394 10.44 -22.38 1.31
C TRP A 394 11.13 -22.86 2.59
N GLN A 395 11.81 -24.01 2.53
CA GLN A 395 12.54 -24.55 3.67
C GLN A 395 13.66 -23.59 4.11
N GLU A 396 14.54 -23.19 3.21
CA GLU A 396 15.71 -22.35 3.50
C GLU A 396 15.34 -20.89 3.85
N LEU A 397 14.19 -20.42 3.38
CA LEU A 397 13.68 -19.09 3.67
C LEU A 397 12.98 -19.01 5.03
N TYR A 398 12.29 -20.08 5.44
CA TYR A 398 11.35 -20.02 6.57
C TYR A 398 11.59 -21.06 7.66
N ILE A 399 12.00 -22.29 7.34
CA ILE A 399 12.01 -23.43 8.27
C ILE A 399 13.43 -23.77 8.71
N GLU A 400 14.31 -24.05 7.76
CA GLU A 400 15.72 -24.42 7.96
C GLU A 400 16.65 -23.19 7.93
N THR A 401 16.07 -21.99 8.05
CA THR A 401 16.80 -20.73 7.93
C THR A 401 17.69 -20.49 9.15
N PRO A 402 18.95 -20.03 8.97
CA PRO A 402 19.81 -19.63 10.09
C PRO A 402 19.38 -18.29 10.73
N TYR A 403 18.38 -17.60 10.15
CA TYR A 403 17.83 -16.35 10.68
C TYR A 403 16.30 -16.50 10.83
N PRO A 404 15.83 -17.23 11.87
CA PRO A 404 14.41 -17.42 12.09
C PRO A 404 13.71 -16.08 12.36
N PRO A 405 12.38 -16.00 12.15
CA PRO A 405 11.62 -14.82 12.48
C PRO A 405 11.74 -14.52 13.98
N CYS A 406 11.76 -13.23 14.33
CA CYS A 406 11.79 -12.83 15.73
C CYS A 406 10.47 -13.17 16.44
N ASN A 407 9.34 -12.99 15.75
CA ASN A 407 8.02 -13.37 16.23
C ASN A 407 7.07 -13.69 15.06
N GLU A 408 5.86 -14.13 15.40
CA GLU A 408 4.78 -14.49 14.48
C GLU A 408 4.38 -13.39 13.48
N PHE A 409 4.70 -12.12 13.76
CA PHE A 409 4.37 -11.02 12.86
C PHE A 409 5.47 -10.73 11.82
N ASP A 410 6.61 -11.42 11.90
CA ASP A 410 7.72 -11.33 10.95
C ASP A 410 7.58 -12.41 9.88
N PHE A 411 6.69 -12.16 8.92
CA PHE A 411 6.44 -13.11 7.84
C PHE A 411 7.41 -12.96 6.65
N TYR A 412 8.16 -11.86 6.52
CA TYR A 412 9.16 -11.68 5.46
C TYR A 412 10.49 -12.34 5.87
N PRO A 413 11.16 -13.14 4.99
CA PRO A 413 12.41 -13.82 5.32
C PRO A 413 13.54 -12.87 5.76
N GLN A 414 14.10 -13.11 6.95
CA GLN A 414 15.18 -12.27 7.48
C GLN A 414 16.45 -12.37 6.63
N VAL A 415 16.76 -13.55 6.09
CA VAL A 415 17.86 -13.76 5.14
C VAL A 415 17.77 -12.87 3.88
N LEU A 416 16.56 -12.51 3.44
CA LEU A 416 16.37 -11.61 2.29
C LEU A 416 16.44 -10.13 2.72
N LEU A 417 16.08 -9.79 3.95
CA LEU A 417 16.26 -8.43 4.49
C LEU A 417 17.75 -8.12 4.67
N ALA A 418 18.48 -9.08 5.23
CA ALA A 418 19.91 -8.99 5.49
C ALA A 418 20.79 -9.28 4.25
N ASP A 419 20.20 -9.55 3.08
CA ASP A 419 20.92 -9.83 1.81
C ASP A 419 21.92 -11.00 1.88
N CYS A 420 21.75 -11.91 2.83
CA CYS A 420 22.72 -12.96 3.11
C CYS A 420 22.22 -14.35 2.71
N PHE A 421 21.16 -14.44 1.90
CA PHE A 421 20.50 -15.72 1.62
C PHE A 421 21.44 -16.73 0.96
N TYR A 422 22.08 -16.38 -0.15
CA TYR A 422 23.08 -17.26 -0.77
C TYR A 422 24.29 -17.47 0.13
N THR A 423 24.89 -16.42 0.69
CA THR A 423 26.14 -16.55 1.46
C THR A 423 25.98 -17.43 2.70
N SER A 424 24.84 -17.34 3.39
CA SER A 424 24.54 -18.15 4.58
C SER A 424 24.16 -19.60 4.30
N GLN A 425 23.62 -19.91 3.11
CA GLN A 425 23.03 -21.23 2.80
C GLN A 425 23.45 -21.80 1.42
N HIS A 426 24.57 -21.33 0.84
CA HIS A 426 24.98 -21.67 -0.54
C HIS A 426 25.04 -23.19 -0.80
N THR A 427 25.58 -23.97 0.14
CA THR A 427 25.69 -25.43 0.00
C THR A 427 24.32 -26.09 -0.15
N GLN A 428 23.34 -25.71 0.69
CA GLN A 428 21.98 -26.27 0.67
C GLN A 428 21.24 -25.85 -0.61
N ILE A 429 21.37 -24.57 -0.99
CA ILE A 429 20.76 -24.00 -2.19
C ILE A 429 21.24 -24.73 -3.44
N GLU A 430 22.55 -24.89 -3.61
CA GLU A 430 23.13 -25.55 -4.79
C GLU A 430 22.80 -27.04 -4.83
N GLN A 431 22.84 -27.74 -3.69
CA GLN A 431 22.41 -29.14 -3.60
C GLN A 431 20.94 -29.31 -3.96
N LYS A 432 20.04 -28.44 -3.47
CA LYS A 432 18.62 -28.49 -3.82
C LYS A 432 18.43 -28.31 -5.33
N LEU A 433 19.07 -27.29 -5.90
CA LEU A 433 18.97 -27.05 -7.34
C LEU A 433 19.56 -28.21 -8.14
N ALA A 434 20.67 -28.83 -7.70
CA ALA A 434 21.25 -30.00 -8.34
C ALA A 434 20.29 -31.20 -8.36
N ASN A 435 19.53 -31.41 -7.28
CA ASN A 435 18.59 -32.53 -7.15
C ASN A 435 17.41 -32.50 -8.13
N PHE A 436 17.05 -31.33 -8.68
CA PHE A 436 16.04 -31.27 -9.73
C PHE A 436 16.61 -31.80 -11.05
N THR A 437 16.30 -33.03 -11.43
CA THR A 437 16.83 -33.64 -12.68
C THR A 437 15.94 -33.41 -13.90
N SER A 438 14.70 -32.94 -13.72
CA SER A 438 13.75 -32.65 -14.79
C SER A 438 12.79 -31.52 -14.40
N ASN A 439 12.15 -30.90 -15.41
CA ASN A 439 11.06 -29.94 -15.19
C ASN A 439 9.90 -30.56 -14.40
N GLU A 440 9.61 -31.85 -14.60
CA GLU A 440 8.57 -32.56 -13.86
C GLU A 440 8.92 -32.69 -12.36
N ALA A 441 10.19 -32.97 -12.03
CA ALA A 441 10.64 -33.05 -10.65
C ALA A 441 10.51 -31.69 -9.94
N LEU A 442 10.93 -30.60 -10.59
CA LEU A 442 10.76 -29.24 -10.08
C LEU A 442 9.28 -28.89 -9.89
N TYR A 443 8.44 -29.16 -10.90
CA TYR A 443 7.02 -28.84 -10.83
C TYR A 443 6.29 -29.61 -9.72
N LYS A 444 6.57 -30.91 -9.55
CA LYS A 444 6.02 -31.72 -8.45
C LYS A 444 6.40 -31.16 -7.09
N TYR A 445 7.65 -30.75 -6.92
CA TYR A 445 8.14 -30.14 -5.69
C TYR A 445 7.43 -28.80 -5.40
N VAL A 446 7.32 -27.92 -6.41
CA VAL A 446 6.61 -26.63 -6.29
C VAL A 446 5.13 -26.85 -5.95
N CYS A 447 4.45 -27.82 -6.58
CA CYS A 447 3.05 -28.15 -6.27
C CYS A 447 2.88 -28.66 -4.85
N LYS A 448 3.80 -29.53 -4.38
CA LYS A 448 3.80 -30.03 -3.00
C LYS A 448 3.89 -28.86 -2.01
N ASN A 449 4.83 -27.95 -2.22
CA ASN A 449 5.00 -26.78 -1.34
C ASN A 449 3.82 -25.81 -1.44
N ALA A 450 3.26 -25.59 -2.63
CA ALA A 450 2.08 -24.74 -2.80
C ALA A 450 0.88 -25.29 -2.05
N GLY A 451 0.66 -26.61 -2.07
CA GLY A 451 -0.43 -27.26 -1.32
C GLY A 451 -0.17 -27.27 0.18
N GLN A 452 1.07 -27.54 0.61
CA GLN A 452 1.43 -27.59 2.03
C GLN A 452 1.35 -26.23 2.72
N TYR A 453 1.71 -25.15 2.01
CA TYR A 453 1.84 -23.82 2.58
C TYR A 453 0.80 -22.81 2.09
N TYR A 454 -0.25 -23.30 1.42
CA TYR A 454 -1.30 -22.45 0.84
C TYR A 454 -1.84 -21.45 1.87
N GLU A 455 -1.97 -20.19 1.43
CA GLU A 455 -2.45 -19.04 2.23
C GLU A 455 -1.62 -18.61 3.45
N ILE A 456 -0.50 -19.29 3.75
CA ILE A 456 0.42 -18.86 4.81
C ILE A 456 1.08 -17.53 4.41
N ALA A 457 1.07 -16.56 5.32
CA ALA A 457 1.72 -15.27 5.11
C ALA A 457 3.24 -15.45 4.94
N ASN A 458 3.78 -14.92 3.84
CA ASN A 458 5.19 -15.10 3.45
C ASN A 458 5.89 -13.76 3.11
N GLY A 459 5.15 -12.67 2.86
CA GLY A 459 5.71 -11.34 2.60
C GLY A 459 6.47 -11.15 1.29
N VAL A 460 6.72 -12.22 0.54
CA VAL A 460 7.46 -12.18 -0.73
C VAL A 460 6.50 -12.13 -1.92
N PHE A 461 5.45 -12.94 -1.93
CA PHE A 461 4.46 -13.00 -3.02
C PHE A 461 3.02 -13.09 -2.48
N MET A 462 2.04 -12.75 -3.33
CA MET A 462 0.62 -12.87 -3.00
C MET A 462 0.05 -14.18 -3.50
N TRP A 463 -0.66 -14.88 -2.62
CA TRP A 463 -1.42 -16.08 -3.00
C TRP A 463 -2.58 -15.72 -3.92
N HIS A 464 -2.69 -16.45 -5.03
CA HIS A 464 -3.84 -16.45 -5.91
C HIS A 464 -4.32 -17.89 -6.13
N SER A 465 -5.61 -18.07 -6.36
CA SER A 465 -6.21 -19.40 -6.58
C SER A 465 -5.70 -20.10 -7.84
N ASP A 466 -5.21 -19.33 -8.82
CA ASP A 466 -4.73 -19.78 -10.12
C ASP A 466 -3.20 -19.86 -10.23
N ILE A 467 -2.45 -19.62 -9.15
CA ILE A 467 -0.98 -19.48 -9.16
C ILE A 467 -0.23 -20.67 -9.78
N LEU A 468 -0.79 -21.89 -9.68
CA LEU A 468 -0.17 -23.10 -10.20
C LEU A 468 -0.19 -23.20 -11.73
N GLU A 469 -1.16 -22.60 -12.40
CA GLU A 469 -1.27 -22.73 -13.86
C GLU A 469 -0.18 -21.93 -14.58
N PRO A 470 0.07 -20.63 -14.27
CA PRO A 470 1.24 -19.91 -14.81
C PRO A 470 2.57 -20.61 -14.48
N LEU A 471 2.75 -21.10 -13.25
CA LEU A 471 3.97 -21.80 -12.83
C LEU A 471 4.18 -23.10 -13.63
N LYS A 472 3.11 -23.86 -13.88
CA LYS A 472 3.14 -25.05 -14.71
C LYS A 472 3.59 -24.72 -16.12
N MET A 473 3.03 -23.68 -16.73
CA MET A 473 3.38 -23.28 -18.09
C MET A 473 4.82 -22.79 -18.18
N LEU A 474 5.27 -21.98 -17.21
CA LEU A 474 6.66 -21.57 -17.09
C LEU A 474 7.61 -22.78 -17.01
N ILE A 475 7.38 -23.69 -16.05
CA ILE A 475 8.29 -24.80 -15.79
C ILE A 475 8.30 -25.79 -16.95
N LYS A 476 7.14 -26.09 -17.56
CA LYS A 476 7.07 -27.07 -18.66
C LYS A 476 7.73 -26.58 -19.95
N HIS A 477 7.62 -25.29 -20.26
CA HIS A 477 8.06 -24.72 -21.55
C HIS A 477 9.40 -23.99 -21.48
N SER A 478 10.07 -23.98 -20.33
CA SER A 478 11.41 -23.42 -20.17
C SER A 478 12.46 -24.52 -20.03
N SER A 479 13.71 -24.21 -20.37
CA SER A 479 14.81 -25.12 -20.09
C SER A 479 15.07 -25.21 -18.58
N LEU A 480 15.32 -26.43 -18.09
CA LEU A 480 15.63 -26.63 -16.67
C LEU A 480 16.90 -25.86 -16.24
N ALA A 481 17.89 -25.77 -17.14
CA ALA A 481 19.12 -25.03 -16.90
C ALA A 481 18.85 -23.53 -16.71
N SER A 482 18.02 -22.93 -17.57
CA SER A 482 17.59 -21.54 -17.48
C SER A 482 16.86 -21.24 -16.17
N LEU A 483 15.91 -22.12 -15.79
CA LEU A 483 15.17 -21.99 -14.53
C LEU A 483 16.10 -22.04 -13.31
N LYS A 484 17.00 -23.03 -13.25
CA LYS A 484 17.96 -23.16 -12.14
C LYS A 484 18.92 -21.98 -12.07
N ALA A 485 19.44 -21.55 -13.21
CA ALA A 485 20.40 -20.43 -13.26
C ALA A 485 19.73 -19.13 -12.81
N HIS A 486 18.50 -18.86 -13.25
CA HIS A 486 17.76 -17.70 -12.79
C HIS A 486 17.40 -17.77 -11.29
N LEU A 487 16.92 -18.93 -10.80
CA LEU A 487 16.65 -19.14 -9.37
C LEU A 487 17.91 -18.94 -8.51
N LEU A 488 19.05 -19.46 -8.96
CA LEU A 488 20.34 -19.25 -8.31
C LEU A 488 20.72 -17.77 -8.30
N GLN A 489 20.53 -17.05 -9.41
CA GLN A 489 20.80 -15.61 -9.46
C GLN A 489 19.90 -14.84 -8.49
N MET A 490 18.61 -15.18 -8.40
CA MET A 490 17.72 -14.59 -7.41
C MET A 490 18.19 -14.83 -5.97
N THR A 491 18.83 -15.96 -5.66
CA THR A 491 19.38 -16.19 -4.30
C THR A 491 20.54 -15.24 -3.95
N LYS A 492 21.27 -14.77 -4.98
CA LYS A 492 22.46 -13.92 -4.85
C LYS A 492 22.12 -12.43 -4.85
N THR A 493 21.17 -12.01 -5.68
CA THR A 493 20.84 -10.58 -5.89
C THR A 493 19.34 -10.31 -5.75
N PHE A 494 18.69 -10.92 -4.75
CA PHE A 494 17.24 -10.85 -4.55
C PHE A 494 16.70 -9.41 -4.53
N LYS A 495 17.38 -8.48 -3.84
CA LYS A 495 16.91 -7.08 -3.76
C LYS A 495 16.80 -6.39 -5.13
N GLN A 496 17.61 -6.81 -6.11
CA GLN A 496 17.60 -6.30 -7.48
C GLN A 496 16.58 -7.05 -8.36
N LEU A 497 16.34 -8.33 -8.07
CA LEU A 497 15.45 -9.24 -8.82
C LEU A 497 14.12 -9.51 -8.11
N LYS A 498 13.71 -8.67 -7.16
CA LYS A 498 12.39 -8.80 -6.51
C LYS A 498 11.28 -8.12 -7.33
N ASP A 499 11.65 -7.32 -8.33
CA ASP A 499 10.71 -6.58 -9.17
C ASP A 499 11.27 -6.32 -10.59
N GLY A 500 10.46 -5.70 -11.45
CA GLY A 500 10.85 -5.35 -12.82
C GLY A 500 10.71 -6.49 -13.83
N TYR A 501 10.02 -7.58 -13.46
CA TYR A 501 9.76 -8.66 -14.41
C TYR A 501 8.71 -8.26 -15.47
N PRO A 502 8.79 -8.83 -16.69
CA PRO A 502 7.84 -8.53 -17.76
C PRO A 502 6.38 -8.75 -17.38
N ASP A 503 5.52 -7.88 -17.91
CA ASP A 503 4.09 -7.85 -17.60
C ASP A 503 3.42 -9.19 -17.94
N LEU A 504 3.73 -9.73 -19.13
CA LEU A 504 3.06 -10.91 -19.68
C LEU A 504 4.02 -12.06 -19.95
N MET A 505 3.48 -13.27 -19.84
CA MET A 505 4.07 -14.50 -20.36
C MET A 505 3.14 -15.08 -21.42
N VAL A 506 3.67 -15.29 -22.62
CA VAL A 506 2.93 -15.75 -23.79
C VAL A 506 3.50 -17.08 -24.27
N LEU A 507 2.62 -18.05 -24.51
CA LEU A 507 2.98 -19.30 -25.17
C LEU A 507 2.53 -19.25 -26.64
N LYS A 508 3.52 -19.17 -27.55
CA LYS A 508 3.33 -19.16 -29.01
C LYS A 508 3.89 -20.46 -29.57
N GLU A 509 3.05 -21.33 -30.13
CA GLU A 509 3.50 -22.58 -30.79
C GLU A 509 4.48 -23.41 -29.92
N HIS A 510 4.16 -23.59 -28.64
CA HIS A 510 4.99 -24.27 -27.62
C HIS A 510 6.27 -23.54 -27.17
N LYS A 511 6.58 -22.37 -27.72
CA LYS A 511 7.67 -21.51 -27.31
C LYS A 511 7.19 -20.45 -26.33
N LEU A 512 7.88 -20.34 -25.19
CA LEU A 512 7.57 -19.36 -24.16
C LEU A 512 8.30 -18.04 -24.44
N THR A 513 7.57 -16.93 -24.47
CA THR A 513 8.13 -15.58 -24.54
C THR A 513 7.59 -14.71 -23.40
N PHE A 514 8.37 -13.72 -22.99
CA PHE A 514 7.94 -12.70 -22.05
C PHE A 514 7.82 -11.35 -22.75
N GLU A 515 6.74 -10.64 -22.48
CA GLU A 515 6.40 -9.39 -23.16
C GLU A 515 6.27 -8.27 -22.14
N GLU A 516 7.15 -7.26 -22.24
CA GLU A 516 7.09 -6.01 -21.47
C GLU A 516 6.32 -4.97 -22.27
N VAL A 517 5.12 -4.62 -21.81
CA VAL A 517 4.15 -3.80 -22.55
C VAL A 517 4.39 -2.30 -22.30
N LYS A 518 4.38 -1.50 -23.36
CA LYS A 518 4.63 -0.06 -23.30
C LYS A 518 3.63 0.70 -24.15
N ALA A 519 2.75 1.44 -23.50
CA ALA A 519 1.80 2.32 -24.16
C ALA A 519 2.47 3.60 -24.68
N PRO A 520 1.85 4.35 -25.60
CA PRO A 520 2.35 5.64 -26.05
C PRO A 520 2.56 6.61 -24.89
N GLY A 521 3.81 7.05 -24.70
CA GLY A 521 4.21 7.94 -23.61
C GLY A 521 4.90 7.24 -22.44
N ASP A 522 4.84 5.91 -22.37
CA ASP A 522 5.52 5.13 -21.34
C ASP A 522 7.03 5.05 -21.58
N LYS A 523 7.75 4.80 -20.49
CA LYS A 523 9.21 4.64 -20.48
C LYS A 523 9.58 3.35 -19.74
N LEU A 524 10.63 2.68 -20.21
CA LEU A 524 11.25 1.60 -19.47
C LEU A 524 11.93 2.14 -18.21
N ARG A 525 11.84 1.35 -17.14
CA ARG A 525 12.46 1.62 -15.85
C ARG A 525 13.75 0.80 -15.69
N ARG A 526 14.62 1.22 -14.78
CA ARG A 526 15.93 0.56 -14.59
C ARG A 526 15.81 -0.84 -14.01
N ASN A 527 14.92 -1.04 -13.03
CA ASN A 527 14.66 -2.37 -12.48
C ASN A 527 14.12 -3.33 -13.55
N GLN A 528 13.33 -2.82 -14.51
CA GLN A 528 12.89 -3.62 -15.66
C GLN A 528 14.08 -4.04 -16.53
N LEU A 529 15.01 -3.14 -16.80
CA LEU A 529 16.22 -3.47 -17.56
C LEU A 529 17.05 -4.55 -16.86
N VAL A 530 17.27 -4.45 -15.54
CA VAL A 530 18.01 -5.46 -14.76
C VAL A 530 17.37 -6.83 -14.95
N SER A 531 16.06 -6.95 -14.68
CA SER A 531 15.35 -8.22 -14.76
C SER A 531 15.28 -8.76 -16.20
N ILE A 532 15.07 -7.90 -17.20
CA ILE A 532 15.08 -8.28 -18.62
C ILE A 532 16.47 -8.80 -19.05
N ASP A 533 17.55 -8.08 -18.71
CA ASP A 533 18.91 -8.48 -19.06
C ASP A 533 19.26 -9.83 -18.40
N VAL A 534 18.93 -9.99 -17.10
CA VAL A 534 19.17 -11.24 -16.38
C VAL A 534 18.35 -12.41 -16.95
N LEU A 535 17.10 -12.18 -17.36
CA LEU A 535 16.31 -13.20 -18.05
C LEU A 535 16.94 -13.61 -19.40
N LYS A 536 17.35 -12.62 -20.21
CA LYS A 536 18.00 -12.87 -21.50
C LYS A 536 19.32 -13.61 -21.35
N GLN A 537 20.15 -13.24 -20.38
CA GLN A 537 21.41 -13.93 -20.06
C GLN A 537 21.20 -15.40 -19.69
N HIS A 538 20.08 -15.73 -19.03
CA HIS A 538 19.71 -17.10 -18.71
C HIS A 538 18.94 -17.83 -19.83
N GLY A 539 18.80 -17.21 -21.01
CA GLY A 539 18.22 -17.85 -22.19
C GLY A 539 16.70 -17.75 -22.30
N PHE A 540 16.06 -16.85 -21.54
CA PHE A 540 14.65 -16.53 -21.74
C PHE A 540 14.48 -15.51 -22.87
N GLU A 541 13.45 -15.69 -23.69
CA GLU A 541 13.10 -14.72 -24.72
C GLU A 541 12.23 -13.62 -24.12
N VAL A 542 12.72 -12.38 -24.19
CA VAL A 542 12.04 -11.22 -23.64
C VAL A 542 11.98 -10.11 -24.68
N ASN A 543 10.76 -9.65 -24.96
CA ASN A 543 10.44 -8.63 -25.93
C ASN A 543 9.84 -7.40 -25.25
N ILE A 544 10.05 -6.23 -25.87
CA ILE A 544 9.41 -4.98 -25.45
C ILE A 544 8.30 -4.70 -26.45
N VAL A 545 7.05 -4.81 -26.04
CA VAL A 545 5.89 -4.63 -26.90
C VAL A 545 5.46 -3.17 -26.86
N LYS A 546 5.58 -2.48 -27.99
CA LYS A 546 5.10 -1.11 -28.12
C LYS A 546 3.68 -1.12 -28.68
N VAL A 547 2.78 -0.49 -27.95
CA VAL A 547 1.37 -0.39 -28.35
C VAL A 547 1.13 0.89 -29.14
N SER A 548 0.40 0.77 -30.25
CA SER A 548 -0.29 1.88 -30.92
C SER A 548 -1.81 1.73 -30.73
N TRP A 549 -2.48 2.86 -30.56
CA TRP A 549 -3.93 2.88 -30.40
C TRP A 549 -4.63 2.92 -31.75
N PHE A 550 -5.65 2.09 -31.93
CA PHE A 550 -6.61 2.25 -33.01
C PHE A 550 -8.04 2.31 -32.46
N ASN A 551 -8.95 2.87 -33.23
CA ASN A 551 -10.38 2.85 -32.94
C ASN A 551 -11.04 1.85 -33.89
N ASP A 552 -11.64 0.79 -33.34
CA ASP A 552 -12.35 -0.22 -34.14
C ASP A 552 -13.72 0.36 -34.59
N PRO A 553 -13.93 0.61 -35.90
CA PRO A 553 -15.20 1.14 -36.38
C PRO A 553 -16.37 0.16 -36.18
N ASN A 554 -16.09 -1.14 -36.02
CA ASN A 554 -17.08 -2.18 -35.83
C ASN A 554 -17.29 -2.55 -34.36
N ARG A 555 -16.72 -1.77 -33.43
CA ARG A 555 -16.86 -1.99 -31.98
C ARG A 555 -18.33 -1.99 -31.57
N ILE A 556 -18.72 -3.01 -30.82
CA ILE A 556 -20.05 -3.08 -30.21
C ILE A 556 -20.03 -2.38 -28.86
N TYR A 557 -20.94 -1.45 -28.64
CA TYR A 557 -21.17 -0.81 -27.35
C TYR A 557 -22.48 -1.33 -26.75
N SER A 558 -22.40 -1.99 -25.60
CA SER A 558 -23.58 -2.39 -24.83
C SER A 558 -23.89 -1.30 -23.82
N VAL A 559 -24.87 -0.46 -24.13
CA VAL A 559 -25.37 0.59 -23.25
C VAL A 559 -26.31 -0.03 -22.25
N VAL A 560 -25.92 -0.01 -20.98
CA VAL A 560 -26.60 -0.66 -19.87
C VAL A 560 -27.12 0.40 -18.92
N ASP A 561 -28.32 0.17 -18.41
CA ASP A 561 -28.91 0.93 -17.31
C ASP A 561 -29.62 -0.04 -16.37
N ILE A 562 -29.63 0.27 -15.07
CA ILE A 562 -30.29 -0.53 -14.04
C ILE A 562 -31.16 0.32 -13.13
N GLU A 563 -32.28 -0.26 -12.68
CA GLU A 563 -33.02 0.23 -11.53
C GLU A 563 -32.72 -0.63 -10.30
N THR A 564 -32.71 -0.02 -9.13
CA THR A 564 -32.25 -0.68 -7.90
C THR A 564 -33.13 -0.36 -6.70
N THR A 565 -33.03 -1.17 -5.64
CA THR A 565 -33.74 -0.92 -4.39
C THR A 565 -33.16 0.25 -3.56
N GLY A 566 -32.16 0.98 -4.08
CA GLY A 566 -31.47 2.07 -3.41
C GLY A 566 -30.05 2.29 -3.94
N GLY A 567 -29.33 3.30 -3.41
CA GLY A 567 -27.97 3.63 -3.86
C GLY A 567 -26.89 2.59 -3.51
N VAL A 568 -25.63 2.93 -3.77
CA VAL A 568 -24.47 2.03 -3.57
C VAL A 568 -24.24 1.67 -2.08
N GLN A 569 -24.71 2.50 -1.15
CA GLN A 569 -24.58 2.24 0.28
C GLN A 569 -25.62 1.21 0.75
N GLY A 570 -25.15 0.20 1.48
CA GLY A 570 -25.97 -0.87 2.01
C GLY A 570 -26.11 -2.06 1.06
N ASN A 571 -26.95 -3.03 1.42
CA ASN A 571 -27.05 -4.29 0.68
C ASN A 571 -28.07 -4.24 -0.49
N ASN A 572 -28.20 -3.13 -1.21
CA ASN A 572 -29.21 -2.96 -2.26
C ASN A 572 -29.01 -3.93 -3.44
N LYS A 573 -30.11 -4.17 -4.17
CA LYS A 573 -30.25 -5.18 -5.24
C LYS A 573 -30.87 -4.56 -6.50
N ILE A 574 -30.67 -5.20 -7.64
CA ILE A 574 -31.21 -4.77 -8.95
C ILE A 574 -32.70 -5.17 -9.06
N THR A 575 -33.55 -4.29 -9.60
CA THR A 575 -34.99 -4.52 -9.84
C THR A 575 -35.36 -4.52 -11.32
N GLU A 576 -34.57 -3.87 -12.17
CA GLU A 576 -34.72 -3.87 -13.62
C GLU A 576 -33.33 -3.68 -14.25
N ILE A 577 -33.10 -4.28 -15.41
CA ILE A 577 -31.91 -4.09 -16.23
C ILE A 577 -32.31 -3.95 -17.68
N ALA A 578 -31.63 -3.09 -18.42
CA ALA A 578 -31.73 -3.00 -19.86
C ALA A 578 -30.36 -2.93 -20.52
N VAL A 579 -30.27 -3.44 -21.73
CA VAL A 579 -29.08 -3.41 -22.58
C VAL A 579 -29.49 -3.03 -24.00
N VAL A 580 -28.87 -1.97 -24.53
CA VAL A 580 -29.00 -1.52 -25.91
C VAL A 580 -27.63 -1.65 -26.57
N GLN A 581 -27.51 -2.54 -27.55
CA GLN A 581 -26.27 -2.73 -28.29
C GLN A 581 -26.23 -1.82 -29.50
N LEU A 582 -25.16 -1.05 -29.60
CA LEU A 582 -24.84 -0.18 -30.72
C LEU A 582 -23.64 -0.73 -31.49
N GLN A 583 -23.70 -0.65 -32.81
CA GLN A 583 -22.56 -0.90 -33.69
C GLN A 583 -22.61 0.07 -34.86
N ALA A 584 -21.48 0.70 -35.19
CA ALA A 584 -21.39 1.69 -36.27
C ALA A 584 -22.48 2.80 -36.23
N GLY A 585 -22.90 3.19 -35.02
CA GLY A 585 -23.92 4.23 -34.80
C GLY A 585 -25.38 3.75 -34.88
N GLU A 586 -25.61 2.46 -35.12
CA GLU A 586 -26.95 1.87 -35.25
C GLU A 586 -27.27 0.93 -34.08
N VAL A 587 -28.53 0.88 -33.67
CA VAL A 587 -29.02 -0.08 -32.68
C VAL A 587 -29.17 -1.45 -33.33
N ILE A 588 -28.33 -2.41 -32.92
CA ILE A 588 -28.35 -3.78 -33.45
C ILE A 588 -29.16 -4.75 -32.58
N LYS A 589 -29.34 -4.43 -31.29
CA LYS A 589 -30.09 -5.27 -30.35
C LYS A 589 -30.58 -4.49 -29.14
N GLN A 590 -31.76 -4.85 -28.64
CA GLN A 590 -32.28 -4.37 -27.36
C GLN A 590 -32.77 -5.55 -26.53
N TRP A 591 -32.53 -5.49 -25.22
CA TRP A 591 -32.99 -6.49 -24.26
C TRP A 591 -33.25 -5.80 -22.92
N ALA A 592 -34.30 -6.23 -22.21
CA ALA A 592 -34.60 -5.74 -20.87
C ALA A 592 -35.30 -6.83 -20.05
N SER A 593 -35.13 -6.78 -18.73
CA SER A 593 -35.80 -7.69 -17.80
C SER A 593 -36.08 -6.98 -16.48
N LEU A 594 -37.28 -7.21 -15.92
CA LEU A 594 -37.49 -7.04 -14.49
C LEU A 594 -36.69 -8.12 -13.75
N ILE A 595 -36.28 -7.82 -12.53
CA ILE A 595 -35.55 -8.73 -11.65
C ILE A 595 -36.22 -8.76 -10.29
N ASN A 596 -36.46 -9.95 -9.75
CA ASN A 596 -36.84 -10.11 -8.36
C ASN A 596 -35.62 -9.82 -7.46
N PRO A 597 -35.62 -8.73 -6.68
CA PRO A 597 -34.47 -8.36 -5.85
C PRO A 597 -34.39 -9.19 -4.55
N GLU A 598 -35.37 -10.07 -4.31
CA GLU A 598 -35.52 -10.89 -3.09
C GLU A 598 -35.56 -10.06 -1.79
N ARG A 599 -36.08 -8.83 -1.90
CA ARG A 599 -36.22 -7.89 -0.78
C ARG A 599 -37.31 -6.85 -1.03
N SER A 600 -37.74 -6.17 0.02
CA SER A 600 -38.67 -5.05 -0.08
C SER A 600 -38.08 -3.87 -0.85
N ILE A 601 -38.86 -3.29 -1.76
CA ILE A 601 -38.54 -2.04 -2.46
C ILE A 601 -39.07 -0.86 -1.63
N PRO A 602 -38.21 0.11 -1.22
CA PRO A 602 -38.67 1.28 -0.48
C PRO A 602 -39.69 2.13 -1.25
N ALA A 603 -40.67 2.72 -0.56
CA ALA A 603 -41.74 3.50 -1.20
C ALA A 603 -41.23 4.66 -2.06
N PHE A 604 -40.14 5.31 -1.67
CA PHE A 604 -39.55 6.39 -2.46
C PHE A 604 -38.95 5.90 -3.78
N ILE A 605 -38.40 4.67 -3.82
CA ILE A 605 -37.90 4.03 -5.05
C ILE A 605 -39.07 3.68 -5.96
N THR A 606 -40.13 3.07 -5.42
CA THR A 606 -41.34 2.77 -6.21
C THR A 606 -41.97 4.04 -6.80
N LYS A 607 -41.94 5.16 -6.06
CA LYS A 607 -42.40 6.46 -6.59
C LYS A 607 -41.49 6.99 -7.70
N LEU A 608 -40.18 6.74 -7.61
CA LEU A 608 -39.19 7.22 -8.57
C LEU A 608 -39.24 6.42 -9.88
N THR A 609 -39.26 5.09 -9.80
CA THR A 609 -39.09 4.18 -10.95
C THR A 609 -40.41 3.60 -11.46
N GLY A 610 -41.48 3.69 -10.65
CA GLY A 610 -42.75 3.01 -10.91
C GLY A 610 -42.72 1.50 -10.63
N ILE A 611 -41.56 0.92 -10.28
CA ILE A 611 -41.42 -0.51 -10.03
C ILE A 611 -41.87 -0.84 -8.60
N ASN A 612 -42.91 -1.66 -8.49
CA ASN A 612 -43.46 -2.10 -7.21
C ASN A 612 -43.23 -3.59 -6.96
N ALA A 613 -43.43 -4.03 -5.72
CA ALA A 613 -43.20 -5.40 -5.31
C ALA A 613 -44.08 -6.43 -6.05
N ALA A 614 -45.24 -6.04 -6.61
CA ALA A 614 -46.08 -6.95 -7.39
C ALA A 614 -45.49 -7.21 -8.78
N MET A 615 -44.85 -6.22 -9.40
CA MET A 615 -44.21 -6.36 -10.73
C MET A 615 -43.02 -7.32 -10.71
N VAL A 616 -42.23 -7.29 -9.63
CA VAL A 616 -40.98 -8.07 -9.53
C VAL A 616 -41.16 -9.41 -8.82
N ARG A 617 -42.35 -9.70 -8.28
CA ARG A 617 -42.59 -10.91 -7.48
C ARG A 617 -42.30 -12.18 -8.27
N ASP A 618 -42.81 -12.24 -9.49
CA ASP A 618 -42.73 -13.39 -10.40
C ASP A 618 -41.68 -13.16 -11.51
N ALA A 619 -40.89 -12.08 -11.40
CA ALA A 619 -39.78 -11.81 -12.29
C ALA A 619 -38.60 -12.77 -12.00
N PRO A 620 -37.72 -13.05 -12.98
CA PRO A 620 -36.53 -13.86 -12.74
C PRO A 620 -35.61 -13.22 -11.68
N ARG A 621 -34.86 -14.04 -10.96
CA ARG A 621 -33.77 -13.56 -10.11
C ARG A 621 -32.56 -13.21 -10.98
N PHE A 622 -31.56 -12.56 -10.38
CA PHE A 622 -30.32 -12.28 -11.10
C PHE A 622 -29.62 -13.58 -11.56
N GLU A 623 -29.65 -14.63 -10.74
CA GLU A 623 -29.07 -15.94 -11.09
C GLU A 623 -29.67 -16.54 -12.37
N ASP A 624 -30.97 -16.34 -12.60
CA ASP A 624 -31.68 -16.88 -13.77
C ASP A 624 -31.30 -16.16 -15.08
N ILE A 625 -30.89 -14.89 -14.99
CA ILE A 625 -30.52 -14.07 -16.17
C ILE A 625 -29.01 -13.94 -16.38
N ALA A 626 -28.19 -14.40 -15.42
CA ALA A 626 -26.75 -14.14 -15.40
C ALA A 626 -26.05 -14.62 -16.69
N ASP A 627 -26.31 -15.85 -17.13
CA ASP A 627 -25.68 -16.39 -18.34
C ASP A 627 -26.16 -15.66 -19.61
N THR A 628 -27.44 -15.30 -19.66
CA THR A 628 -28.01 -14.52 -20.77
C THR A 628 -27.36 -13.15 -20.86
N LEU A 629 -27.23 -12.45 -19.73
CA LEU A 629 -26.58 -11.14 -19.65
C LEU A 629 -25.11 -11.23 -20.05
N ARG A 630 -24.39 -12.25 -19.55
CA ARG A 630 -22.98 -12.47 -19.90
C ARG A 630 -22.79 -12.72 -21.39
N ALA A 631 -23.64 -13.56 -21.99
CA ALA A 631 -23.60 -13.82 -23.43
C ALA A 631 -23.91 -12.57 -24.25
N LEU A 632 -24.85 -11.74 -23.78
CA LEU A 632 -25.20 -10.48 -24.43
C LEU A 632 -24.06 -9.46 -24.40
N LEU A 633 -23.36 -9.33 -23.27
CA LEU A 633 -22.28 -8.34 -23.10
C LEU A 633 -20.93 -8.78 -23.68
N LYS A 634 -20.77 -10.06 -24.04
CA LYS A 634 -19.51 -10.62 -24.53
C LYS A 634 -19.02 -9.89 -25.79
N GLY A 635 -17.74 -9.50 -25.79
CA GLY A 635 -17.09 -8.84 -26.94
C GLY A 635 -17.55 -7.39 -27.17
N SER A 636 -18.23 -6.78 -26.21
CA SER A 636 -18.70 -5.39 -26.30
C SER A 636 -18.12 -4.51 -25.20
N VAL A 637 -18.23 -3.20 -25.39
CA VAL A 637 -17.91 -2.19 -24.38
C VAL A 637 -19.11 -2.00 -23.46
N PHE A 638 -18.91 -2.09 -22.15
CA PHE A 638 -19.94 -1.70 -21.20
C PHE A 638 -20.06 -0.18 -21.14
N VAL A 639 -21.20 0.37 -21.55
CA VAL A 639 -21.45 1.82 -21.52
C VAL A 639 -22.58 2.09 -20.53
N ALA A 640 -22.43 3.10 -19.67
CA ALA A 640 -23.57 3.64 -18.93
C ALA A 640 -23.39 5.11 -18.56
N HIS A 641 -24.50 5.75 -18.19
CA HIS A 641 -24.53 7.13 -17.76
C HIS A 641 -24.21 7.24 -16.26
N ASN A 642 -22.91 7.29 -15.94
CA ASN A 642 -22.30 7.03 -14.62
C ASN A 642 -21.91 5.56 -14.40
N VAL A 643 -21.08 5.04 -15.32
CA VAL A 643 -20.71 3.62 -15.43
C VAL A 643 -20.33 2.88 -14.15
N ASN A 644 -19.73 3.55 -13.17
CA ASN A 644 -19.34 2.88 -11.93
C ASN A 644 -20.54 2.44 -11.06
N PHE A 645 -21.70 3.07 -11.24
CA PHE A 645 -22.93 2.69 -10.56
C PHE A 645 -23.43 1.33 -11.08
N ASP A 646 -23.84 1.28 -12.35
CA ASP A 646 -24.44 0.10 -12.99
C ASP A 646 -23.48 -1.09 -12.98
N TYR A 647 -22.23 -0.84 -13.40
CA TYR A 647 -21.18 -1.84 -13.42
C TYR A 647 -20.90 -2.39 -12.01
N GLY A 648 -20.94 -1.52 -10.99
CA GLY A 648 -20.69 -1.91 -9.59
C GLY A 648 -21.75 -2.88 -9.07
N PHE A 649 -23.02 -2.61 -9.36
CA PHE A 649 -24.12 -3.50 -9.00
C PHE A 649 -24.05 -4.83 -9.73
N ILE A 650 -23.86 -4.83 -11.06
CA ILE A 650 -23.76 -6.07 -11.84
C ILE A 650 -22.56 -6.91 -11.37
N ARG A 651 -21.40 -6.28 -11.13
CA ARG A 651 -20.24 -6.96 -10.56
C ARG A 651 -20.53 -7.56 -9.20
N LYS A 652 -21.26 -6.86 -8.33
CA LYS A 652 -21.66 -7.36 -7.01
C LYS A 652 -22.59 -8.57 -7.13
N GLU A 653 -23.54 -8.56 -8.05
CA GLU A 653 -24.44 -9.69 -8.27
C GLU A 653 -23.69 -10.93 -8.80
N TYR A 654 -22.79 -10.78 -9.78
CA TYR A 654 -21.93 -11.90 -10.22
C TYR A 654 -21.02 -12.41 -9.10
N ALA A 655 -20.45 -11.52 -8.29
CA ALA A 655 -19.61 -11.92 -7.17
C ALA A 655 -20.39 -12.75 -6.13
N ALA A 656 -21.68 -12.46 -5.92
CA ALA A 656 -22.55 -13.26 -5.07
C ALA A 656 -22.79 -14.69 -5.62
N LEU A 657 -22.65 -14.88 -6.93
CA LEU A 657 -22.67 -16.19 -7.61
C LEU A 657 -21.30 -16.88 -7.66
N GLY A 658 -20.27 -16.31 -7.03
CA GLY A 658 -18.90 -16.81 -7.11
C GLY A 658 -18.24 -16.57 -8.48
N GLN A 659 -18.80 -15.70 -9.31
CA GLN A 659 -18.30 -15.40 -10.65
C GLN A 659 -17.62 -14.03 -10.74
N GLY A 660 -16.52 -13.94 -11.48
CA GLY A 660 -15.89 -12.67 -11.82
C GLY A 660 -16.66 -11.90 -12.91
N PHE A 661 -16.64 -10.57 -12.83
CA PHE A 661 -17.17 -9.69 -13.89
C PHE A 661 -16.18 -8.55 -14.18
N LYS A 662 -15.40 -8.71 -15.25
CA LYS A 662 -14.43 -7.74 -15.78
C LYS A 662 -14.69 -7.55 -17.28
N MET A 663 -14.89 -6.32 -17.73
CA MET A 663 -14.95 -5.96 -19.15
C MET A 663 -14.59 -4.48 -19.36
N PRO A 664 -14.19 -4.08 -20.58
CA PRO A 664 -13.95 -2.68 -20.92
C PRO A 664 -15.20 -1.83 -20.66
N LYS A 665 -15.01 -0.61 -20.15
CA LYS A 665 -16.13 0.25 -19.77
C LYS A 665 -15.94 1.71 -20.19
N LEU A 666 -17.03 2.38 -20.53
CA LEU A 666 -17.08 3.78 -20.94
C LEU A 666 -18.20 4.52 -20.20
N CYS A 667 -17.88 5.73 -19.71
CA CYS A 667 -18.83 6.56 -18.97
C CYS A 667 -19.28 7.75 -19.83
N THR A 668 -20.55 7.80 -20.20
CA THR A 668 -21.04 8.92 -21.05
C THR A 668 -20.96 10.26 -20.32
N VAL A 669 -21.03 10.32 -18.99
CA VAL A 669 -20.81 11.57 -18.23
C VAL A 669 -19.39 12.10 -18.44
N VAL A 670 -18.39 11.23 -18.38
CA VAL A 670 -16.97 11.61 -18.55
C VAL A 670 -16.73 12.05 -19.99
N GLU A 671 -17.24 11.30 -20.95
CA GLU A 671 -17.08 11.60 -22.37
C GLU A 671 -17.85 12.88 -22.77
N SER A 672 -19.08 13.08 -22.28
CA SER A 672 -19.83 14.32 -22.49
C SER A 672 -19.09 15.54 -21.94
N ARG A 673 -18.47 15.46 -20.76
CA ARG A 673 -17.69 16.58 -20.19
C ARG A 673 -16.47 16.94 -21.04
N LYS A 674 -15.79 15.93 -21.59
CA LYS A 674 -14.64 16.14 -22.48
C LYS A 674 -15.09 16.73 -23.82
N THR A 675 -16.14 16.18 -24.40
CA THR A 675 -16.59 16.54 -25.76
C THR A 675 -17.34 17.87 -25.80
N PHE A 676 -18.19 18.14 -24.80
CA PHE A 676 -19.05 19.31 -24.69
C PHE A 676 -18.78 20.08 -23.38
N PRO A 677 -17.64 20.79 -23.27
CA PRO A 677 -17.28 21.46 -22.03
C PRO A 677 -18.25 22.62 -21.72
N LYS A 678 -18.36 22.97 -20.42
CA LYS A 678 -19.12 24.12 -19.88
C LYS A 678 -20.66 24.00 -19.88
N LEU A 679 -21.23 22.81 -20.06
CA LEU A 679 -22.67 22.61 -19.79
C LEU A 679 -22.98 22.77 -18.29
N LYS A 680 -24.16 23.31 -17.97
CA LYS A 680 -24.62 23.58 -16.58
C LYS A 680 -24.81 22.30 -15.76
N SER A 681 -25.17 21.19 -16.40
CA SER A 681 -25.35 19.89 -15.79
C SER A 681 -25.08 18.79 -16.80
N TYR A 682 -24.62 17.63 -16.31
CA TYR A 682 -24.34 16.44 -17.10
C TYR A 682 -25.16 15.23 -16.64
N SER A 683 -26.28 15.45 -15.93
CA SER A 683 -27.26 14.39 -15.66
C SER A 683 -28.00 14.03 -16.94
N LEU A 684 -28.38 12.76 -17.11
CA LEU A 684 -29.03 12.25 -18.32
C LEU A 684 -30.20 13.12 -18.78
N GLY A 685 -31.15 13.44 -17.88
CA GLY A 685 -32.31 14.27 -18.25
C GLY A 685 -31.97 15.68 -18.75
N ASN A 686 -30.93 16.32 -18.20
CA ASN A 686 -30.48 17.63 -18.68
C ASN A 686 -29.77 17.53 -20.03
N LEU A 687 -28.96 16.49 -20.25
CA LEU A 687 -28.31 16.25 -21.53
C LEU A 687 -29.34 15.86 -22.61
N ALA A 688 -30.32 15.03 -22.26
CA ALA A 688 -31.42 14.66 -23.13
C ALA A 688 -32.22 15.89 -23.56
N THR A 689 -32.55 16.78 -22.63
CA THR A 689 -33.20 18.06 -22.95
C THR A 689 -32.32 18.95 -23.84
N HIS A 690 -31.01 19.03 -23.54
CA HIS A 690 -30.09 19.91 -24.27
C HIS A 690 -29.85 19.45 -25.72
N PHE A 691 -29.77 18.14 -25.94
CA PHE A 691 -29.49 17.54 -27.26
C PHE A 691 -30.76 17.02 -27.96
N GLU A 692 -31.94 17.29 -27.41
CA GLU A 692 -33.24 16.85 -27.93
C GLU A 692 -33.32 15.31 -28.11
N LEU A 693 -32.77 14.57 -27.14
CA LEU A 693 -32.79 13.09 -27.13
C LEU A 693 -34.14 12.57 -26.63
N ASN A 694 -34.53 11.39 -27.12
CA ASN A 694 -35.81 10.79 -26.78
C ASN A 694 -35.77 10.09 -25.41
N LEU A 695 -36.09 10.83 -24.34
CA LEU A 695 -36.18 10.30 -22.97
C LEU A 695 -37.64 10.31 -22.47
N THR A 696 -38.46 9.42 -23.03
CA THR A 696 -39.82 9.16 -22.53
C THR A 696 -39.78 8.12 -21.40
N ASN A 697 -40.45 8.38 -20.27
CA ASN A 697 -40.45 7.52 -19.06
C ASN A 697 -39.07 7.40 -18.39
N HIS A 698 -38.46 8.54 -18.05
CA HIS A 698 -37.25 8.59 -17.24
C HIS A 698 -37.41 7.76 -15.94
N HIS A 699 -36.36 7.04 -15.53
CA HIS A 699 -36.36 6.04 -14.44
C HIS A 699 -37.02 4.70 -14.81
N ARG A 700 -36.88 4.33 -16.08
CA ARG A 700 -37.07 2.97 -16.58
C ARG A 700 -35.83 2.58 -17.35
N ALA A 701 -35.29 1.39 -17.04
CA ALA A 701 -33.96 1.02 -17.51
C ALA A 701 -33.83 1.09 -19.04
N LEU A 702 -34.82 0.61 -19.79
CA LEU A 702 -34.75 0.62 -21.25
C LEU A 702 -34.80 2.05 -21.84
N ALA A 703 -35.60 2.93 -21.24
CA ALA A 703 -35.70 4.32 -21.69
C ALA A 703 -34.38 5.07 -21.46
N ASP A 704 -33.82 4.95 -20.26
CA ASP A 704 -32.57 5.59 -19.89
C ASP A 704 -31.37 5.01 -20.68
N ALA A 705 -31.34 3.69 -20.91
CA ALA A 705 -30.34 3.06 -21.78
C ALA A 705 -30.44 3.53 -23.24
N THR A 706 -31.65 3.70 -23.77
CA THR A 706 -31.87 4.16 -25.16
C THR A 706 -31.45 5.62 -25.33
N ALA A 707 -31.84 6.50 -24.41
CA ALA A 707 -31.39 7.89 -24.42
C ALA A 707 -29.87 8.00 -24.25
N THR A 708 -29.26 7.13 -23.43
CA THR A 708 -27.81 7.06 -23.27
C THR A 708 -27.11 6.57 -24.55
N ALA A 709 -27.75 5.68 -25.30
CA ALA A 709 -27.27 5.21 -26.60
C ALA A 709 -27.28 6.34 -27.64
N GLU A 710 -28.37 7.10 -27.74
CA GLU A 710 -28.43 8.30 -28.60
C GLU A 710 -27.38 9.35 -28.19
N LEU A 711 -27.19 9.55 -26.88
CA LEU A 711 -26.15 10.44 -26.36
C LEU A 711 -24.75 9.97 -26.78
N LEU A 712 -24.46 8.67 -26.71
CA LEU A 712 -23.17 8.11 -27.11
C LEU A 712 -22.88 8.36 -28.59
N ILE A 713 -23.87 8.13 -29.47
CA ILE A 713 -23.76 8.41 -30.91
C ILE A 713 -23.41 9.89 -31.12
N ARG A 714 -24.08 10.79 -30.39
CA ARG A 714 -23.82 12.24 -30.47
C ARG A 714 -22.42 12.63 -30.04
N ILE A 715 -21.92 12.02 -28.97
CA ILE A 715 -20.55 12.20 -28.47
C ILE A 715 -19.55 11.77 -29.55
N GLN A 716 -19.72 10.57 -30.12
CA GLN A 716 -18.81 10.01 -31.12
C GLN A 716 -18.77 10.86 -32.39
N GLN A 717 -19.93 11.26 -32.91
CA GLN A 717 -20.01 12.18 -34.06
C GLN A 717 -19.26 13.49 -33.81
N ALA A 718 -19.42 14.08 -32.63
CA ALA A 718 -18.75 15.33 -32.26
C ALA A 718 -17.23 15.17 -32.08
N GLN A 719 -16.77 13.99 -31.66
CA GLN A 719 -15.34 13.67 -31.56
C GLN A 719 -14.72 13.47 -32.95
N SER A 720 -15.39 12.76 -33.86
CA SER A 720 -14.95 12.57 -35.24
C SER A 720 -14.78 13.91 -35.97
N ASN A 721 -15.74 14.82 -35.83
CA ASN A 721 -15.69 16.16 -36.46
C ASN A 721 -14.56 17.06 -35.95
N LYS A 722 -13.95 16.75 -34.80
CA LYS A 722 -12.78 17.48 -34.27
C LYS A 722 -11.44 16.89 -34.74
N ALA A 723 -11.45 15.65 -35.21
CA ALA A 723 -10.26 14.94 -35.65
C ALA A 723 -10.02 15.08 -37.17
N SER A 724 -11.09 15.31 -37.93
CA SER A 724 -11.09 15.79 -39.33
C SER A 724 -10.89 17.30 -39.39
#